data_AF-A0A176RV63-F1
#
_entry.id   AF-A0A176RV63-F1
#
_cell.length_a   1.000
_cell.length_b   1.000
_cell.length_c   1.000
_cell.angle_alpha   90.00
_cell.angle_beta   90.00
_cell.angle_gamma   90.00
#
_symmetry.space_group_name_H-M   'P 1'
#
loop_
_entity.id
_entity.type
_entity.pdbx_description
1 polymer ?
#
loop_
_entity_poly.entity_id
_entity_poly.type
_entity_poly.pdbx_seq_one_letter_code
_entity_poly.pdbx_strand_id
1 'polypeptide(L)'
;WTLLDLFIVLIMAAAIGKLWHWGWGVLTLATMILIYHEAYPSHWVLLNIIAAIALLRVLPVLGWFSRTVRFYRNISLIYLLIIALPFMMQQVRQSIYPQLEHPSKALEGHPSKALEGYEIERNLLNRKRRLESSKASPIPPYQHIPAEEWKLGLKSQQMLRIDPNAQVQTGPGLPQWKWRSITMAWSGPTLQNQSIHLWLLSPTVNSILSGVRVILVAILAVFLLWVSWGTGSRLLFKPKASTVPLLLVGVLLSLPLISQAETSPNQAPIAEIGEMDKLDKLSFNAFPPQSLLDELQKRLLAPPDCLPHCASSPRLQLELDNNHLTARMEIHSLTSTAVPLPGVAKQWLPQQVLLNGEPAQALLRQKNGQIWLNVTKGIHQVQLAGTLPKRHTVQLPLPLKPHFVEIKATGWRVEGVHENGIADEQLQFTREQGESLAELEMGNLPPFVQIERTLLLGLEWQIETRVVRKTPKGSAIVLEIPLLKGESVTSENVRVEDGKALINLSPQKSETGWISVFEKQNTISLTAPDNTVRSEVWRLDASAIWHVEIEGIPVVHHQAEGRWLPQWRPWPGETLTLHLSRPKGVTGQVLTIDRSQLIVSPGQRSTDSQLLLKLRSSRGLQHKIKLPENAQLQTVKINGKSKPIRQEGQFVTLPIVPGEQKIELRFQQAIGMSQYFYTPSVELGIDSVNTHIEVKMPKERWILFTGGKAIGPAVMIWGILIVIILASVGLGQISLTPLKTHHWLLLGVVLSQVHVTLMLCVVAWFMALGWR
;
A
#
# COMPACT_ATOMS: atom_id res chain seq x y z
N TRP A 1 -37.87 -16.70 3.82
CA TRP A 1 -39.34 -16.80 3.79
C TRP A 1 -39.90 -15.95 2.67
N THR A 2 -40.40 -16.60 1.64
CA THR A 2 -41.26 -16.05 0.59
C THR A 2 -42.72 -16.35 0.93
N LEU A 3 -43.67 -15.72 0.21
CA LEU A 3 -45.09 -16.02 0.37
C LEU A 3 -45.42 -17.49 0.05
N LEU A 4 -44.74 -18.06 -0.95
CA LEU A 4 -44.86 -19.47 -1.32
C LEU A 4 -44.39 -20.40 -0.18
N ASP A 5 -43.29 -20.03 0.51
CA ASP A 5 -42.76 -20.82 1.62
C ASP A 5 -43.78 -20.97 2.75
N LEU A 6 -44.41 -19.85 3.14
CA LEU A 6 -45.42 -19.83 4.19
C LEU A 6 -46.65 -20.66 3.80
N PHE A 7 -47.08 -20.55 2.54
CA PHE A 7 -48.21 -21.32 2.02
C PHE A 7 -47.97 -22.84 2.05
N ILE A 8 -46.79 -23.30 1.59
CA ILE A 8 -46.42 -24.73 1.59
C ILE A 8 -46.41 -25.29 3.03
N VAL A 9 -45.78 -24.57 3.96
CA VAL A 9 -45.71 -24.97 5.37
C VAL A 9 -47.10 -25.08 6.01
N LEU A 10 -47.97 -24.10 5.77
CA LEU A 10 -49.34 -24.10 6.29
C LEU A 10 -50.19 -25.23 5.69
N ILE A 11 -50.07 -25.50 4.39
CA ILE A 11 -50.79 -26.60 3.74
C ILE A 11 -50.38 -27.95 4.30
N MET A 12 -49.09 -28.21 4.47
CA MET A 12 -48.63 -29.49 5.04
C MET A 12 -49.15 -29.70 6.46
N ALA A 13 -49.10 -28.66 7.29
CA ALA A 13 -49.62 -28.71 8.65
C ALA A 13 -51.14 -28.93 8.69
N ALA A 14 -51.90 -28.20 7.87
CA ALA A 14 -53.35 -28.33 7.78
C ALA A 14 -53.77 -29.72 7.23
N ALA A 15 -53.06 -30.23 6.22
CA ALA A 15 -53.31 -31.54 5.64
C ALA A 15 -53.10 -32.66 6.67
N ILE A 16 -51.99 -32.66 7.40
CA ILE A 16 -51.75 -33.65 8.46
C ILE A 16 -52.77 -33.49 9.60
N GLY A 17 -53.10 -32.26 10.00
CA GLY A 17 -54.10 -31.98 11.03
C GLY A 17 -55.49 -32.52 10.68
N LYS A 18 -55.92 -32.34 9.42
CA LYS A 18 -57.21 -32.83 8.92
C LYS A 18 -57.21 -34.34 8.69
N LEU A 19 -56.08 -34.94 8.30
CA LEU A 19 -55.98 -36.37 8.09
C LEU A 19 -55.97 -37.15 9.41
N TRP A 20 -55.35 -36.68 10.49
CA TRP A 20 -55.30 -37.44 11.74
C TRP A 20 -55.92 -36.68 12.91
N HIS A 21 -55.14 -35.79 13.52
CA HIS A 21 -55.56 -34.97 14.65
C HIS A 21 -54.79 -33.65 14.59
N TRP A 22 -55.42 -32.56 15.02
CA TRP A 22 -54.81 -31.23 15.16
C TRP A 22 -53.40 -31.23 15.79
N GLY A 23 -53.13 -32.07 16.80
CA GLY A 23 -51.81 -32.15 17.44
C GLY A 23 -50.67 -32.51 16.48
N TRP A 24 -50.91 -33.44 15.54
CA TRP A 24 -49.92 -33.78 14.51
C TRP A 24 -49.74 -32.66 13.47
N GLY A 25 -50.78 -31.85 13.24
CA GLY A 25 -50.69 -30.63 12.43
C GLY A 25 -49.80 -29.57 13.08
N VAL A 26 -49.97 -29.32 14.38
CA VAL A 26 -49.11 -28.40 15.16
C VAL A 26 -47.66 -28.89 15.19
N LEU A 27 -47.45 -30.20 15.43
CA LEU A 27 -46.11 -30.79 15.39
C LEU A 27 -45.46 -30.58 14.03
N THR A 28 -46.19 -30.84 12.93
CA THR A 28 -45.69 -30.62 11.56
C THR A 28 -45.35 -29.15 11.33
N LEU A 29 -46.20 -28.23 11.77
CA LEU A 29 -45.97 -26.79 11.65
C LEU A 29 -44.65 -26.40 12.34
N ALA A 30 -44.46 -26.83 13.59
CA ALA A 30 -43.25 -26.56 14.36
C ALA A 30 -42.00 -27.16 13.70
N THR A 31 -42.09 -28.42 13.25
CA THR A 31 -41.00 -29.10 12.53
C THR A 31 -40.62 -28.34 11.26
N MET A 32 -41.61 -27.95 10.44
CA MET A 32 -41.37 -27.25 9.18
C MET A 32 -40.76 -25.87 9.40
N ILE A 33 -41.27 -25.06 10.35
CA ILE A 33 -40.69 -23.75 10.66
C ILE A 33 -39.20 -23.86 10.99
N LEU A 34 -38.81 -24.91 11.73
CA LEU A 34 -37.43 -25.09 12.17
C LEU A 34 -36.50 -25.68 11.11
N ILE A 35 -37.00 -26.47 10.15
CA ILE A 35 -36.15 -27.14 9.14
C ILE A 35 -36.22 -26.52 7.74
N TYR A 36 -37.19 -25.65 7.45
CA TYR A 36 -37.45 -25.20 6.07
C TYR A 36 -36.24 -24.52 5.40
N HIS A 37 -35.45 -23.78 6.16
CA HIS A 37 -34.27 -23.04 5.66
C HIS A 37 -32.96 -23.83 5.74
N GLU A 38 -33.01 -25.10 6.16
CA GLU A 38 -31.83 -25.96 6.24
C GLU A 38 -31.52 -26.61 4.87
N ALA A 39 -30.25 -26.94 4.64
CA ALA A 39 -29.67 -27.26 3.33
C ALA A 39 -30.23 -28.51 2.59
N TYR A 40 -31.20 -29.24 3.15
CA TYR A 40 -31.80 -30.43 2.52
C TYR A 40 -33.29 -30.21 2.26
N PRO A 41 -33.75 -30.14 0.99
CA PRO A 41 -35.15 -29.93 0.65
C PRO A 41 -35.98 -31.21 0.90
N SER A 42 -36.18 -31.54 2.17
CA SER A 42 -37.01 -32.66 2.63
C SER A 42 -38.51 -32.37 2.57
N HIS A 43 -38.89 -31.09 2.47
CA HIS A 43 -40.29 -30.66 2.49
C HIS A 43 -41.10 -31.17 1.29
N TRP A 44 -40.50 -31.27 0.09
CA TRP A 44 -41.19 -31.84 -1.08
C TRP A 44 -41.47 -33.33 -0.94
N VAL A 45 -40.54 -34.09 -0.36
CA VAL A 45 -40.74 -35.53 -0.10
C VAL A 45 -41.87 -35.72 0.91
N LEU A 46 -41.90 -34.89 1.96
CA LEU A 46 -42.96 -34.90 2.94
C LEU A 46 -44.33 -34.60 2.31
N LEU A 47 -44.42 -33.56 1.47
CA LEU A 47 -45.64 -33.22 0.75
C LEU A 47 -46.14 -34.38 -0.14
N ASN A 48 -45.23 -35.03 -0.87
CA ASN A 48 -45.56 -36.19 -1.71
C ASN A 48 -46.07 -37.38 -0.88
N ILE A 49 -45.48 -37.63 0.30
CA ILE A 49 -45.96 -38.67 1.22
C ILE A 49 -47.36 -38.34 1.72
N ILE A 50 -47.61 -37.10 2.14
CA ILE A 50 -48.93 -36.65 2.60
C ILE A 50 -49.95 -36.79 1.48
N ALA A 51 -49.63 -36.37 0.26
CA ALA A 51 -50.50 -36.49 -0.91
C ALA A 51 -50.82 -37.95 -1.24
N ALA A 52 -49.81 -38.83 -1.23
CA ALA A 52 -50.00 -40.26 -1.48
C ALA A 52 -50.89 -40.91 -0.40
N ILE A 53 -50.70 -40.56 0.88
CA ILE A 53 -51.54 -41.07 1.97
C ILE A 53 -52.98 -40.52 1.87
N ALA A 54 -53.15 -39.24 1.56
CA ALA A 54 -54.48 -38.64 1.36
C ALA A 54 -55.24 -39.33 0.22
N LEU A 55 -54.56 -39.57 -0.91
CA LEU A 55 -55.13 -40.25 -2.07
C LEU A 55 -55.52 -41.70 -1.75
N LEU A 56 -54.69 -42.43 -1.00
CA LEU A 56 -54.98 -43.81 -0.58
C LEU A 56 -56.21 -43.94 0.34
N ARG A 57 -56.64 -42.87 1.00
CA ARG A 57 -57.86 -42.90 1.83
C ARG A 57 -59.15 -42.77 1.03
N VAL A 58 -59.08 -42.19 -0.17
CA VAL A 58 -60.25 -41.97 -1.04
C VAL A 58 -60.34 -43.07 -2.10
N LEU A 59 -59.23 -43.73 -2.42
CA LEU A 59 -59.20 -44.81 -3.42
C LEU A 59 -59.80 -46.13 -2.92
N PRO A 60 -60.49 -46.89 -3.81
CA PRO A 60 -61.00 -48.22 -3.48
C PRO A 60 -59.87 -49.20 -3.16
N VAL A 61 -60.12 -50.11 -2.20
CA VAL A 61 -59.10 -50.99 -1.59
C VAL A 61 -58.49 -51.99 -2.59
N LEU A 62 -59.21 -52.35 -3.66
CA LEU A 62 -58.75 -53.26 -4.71
C LEU A 62 -58.79 -52.60 -6.10
N GLY A 63 -57.61 -52.20 -6.60
CA GLY A 63 -57.39 -51.73 -7.97
C GLY A 63 -55.91 -51.52 -8.29
N TRP A 64 -55.51 -51.59 -9.56
CA TRP A 64 -54.12 -51.41 -10.01
C TRP A 64 -53.57 -50.03 -9.58
N PHE A 65 -54.40 -48.98 -9.68
CA PHE A 65 -54.04 -47.63 -9.28
C PHE A 65 -53.71 -47.54 -7.78
N SER A 66 -54.49 -48.20 -6.91
CA SER A 66 -54.20 -48.26 -5.46
C SER A 66 -52.89 -49.00 -5.13
N ARG A 67 -52.44 -49.93 -5.98
CA ARG A 67 -51.15 -50.63 -5.84
C ARG A 67 -50.01 -49.71 -6.26
N THR A 68 -50.16 -48.98 -7.36
CA THR A 68 -49.17 -47.99 -7.82
C THR A 68 -48.95 -46.88 -6.78
N VAL A 69 -50.03 -46.34 -6.21
CA VAL A 69 -49.93 -45.30 -5.18
C VAL A 69 -49.32 -45.84 -3.88
N ARG A 70 -49.61 -47.10 -3.49
CA ARG A 70 -48.93 -47.78 -2.36
C ARG A 70 -47.44 -47.97 -2.60
N PHE A 71 -47.05 -48.38 -3.81
CA PHE A 71 -45.66 -48.53 -4.21
C PHE A 71 -44.93 -47.18 -4.19
N TYR A 72 -45.54 -46.14 -4.78
CA TYR A 72 -45.02 -44.78 -4.76
C TYR A 72 -44.81 -44.27 -3.33
N ARG A 73 -45.81 -44.42 -2.43
CA ARG A 73 -45.68 -44.06 -1.01
C ARG A 73 -44.50 -44.77 -0.35
N ASN A 74 -44.34 -46.08 -0.57
CA ASN A 74 -43.23 -46.84 0.03
C ASN A 74 -41.87 -46.37 -0.48
N ILE A 75 -41.74 -46.06 -1.78
CA ILE A 75 -40.53 -45.43 -2.34
C ILE A 75 -40.29 -44.07 -1.70
N SER A 76 -41.32 -43.22 -1.59
CA SER A 76 -41.19 -41.90 -0.96
C SER A 76 -40.77 -41.99 0.51
N LEU A 77 -41.23 -42.99 1.26
CA LEU A 77 -40.81 -43.25 2.65
C LEU A 77 -39.35 -43.73 2.74
N ILE A 78 -38.92 -44.61 1.84
CA ILE A 78 -37.50 -45.03 1.77
C ILE A 78 -36.63 -43.82 1.43
N TYR A 79 -37.07 -43.01 0.46
CA TYR A 79 -36.38 -41.78 0.08
C TYR A 79 -36.32 -40.75 1.22
N LEU A 80 -37.40 -40.63 2.01
CA LEU A 80 -37.42 -39.84 3.23
C LEU A 80 -36.35 -40.32 4.22
N LEU A 81 -36.21 -41.63 4.44
CA LEU A 81 -35.17 -42.18 5.33
C LEU A 81 -33.75 -41.91 4.80
N ILE A 82 -33.53 -42.02 3.49
CA ILE A 82 -32.25 -41.73 2.84
C ILE A 82 -31.83 -40.26 3.06
N ILE A 83 -32.77 -39.32 3.11
CA ILE A 83 -32.49 -37.89 3.33
C ILE A 83 -32.47 -37.55 4.83
N ALA A 84 -33.41 -38.10 5.61
CA ALA A 84 -33.57 -37.78 7.02
C ALA A 84 -32.40 -38.27 7.87
N LEU A 85 -31.82 -39.44 7.57
CA LEU A 85 -30.68 -39.97 8.34
C LEU A 85 -29.44 -39.07 8.23
N PRO A 86 -28.93 -38.71 7.03
CA PRO A 86 -27.84 -37.74 6.89
C PRO A 86 -28.18 -36.37 7.50
N PHE A 87 -29.42 -35.89 7.32
CA PHE A 87 -29.87 -34.65 7.94
C PHE A 87 -29.77 -34.69 9.46
N MET A 88 -30.28 -35.75 10.10
CA MET A 88 -30.18 -35.93 11.55
C MET A 88 -28.72 -36.04 12.01
N MET A 89 -27.87 -36.77 11.27
CA MET A 89 -26.44 -36.86 11.58
C MET A 89 -25.78 -35.49 11.54
N GLN A 90 -26.10 -34.67 10.55
CA GLN A 90 -25.58 -33.31 10.44
C GLN A 90 -26.11 -32.40 11.56
N GLN A 91 -27.40 -32.43 11.88
CA GLN A 91 -27.97 -31.62 12.95
C GLN A 91 -27.40 -32.02 14.32
N VAL A 92 -27.22 -33.32 14.62
CA VAL A 92 -26.56 -33.76 15.85
C VAL A 92 -25.09 -33.30 15.87
N ARG A 93 -24.37 -33.41 14.75
CA ARG A 93 -22.99 -32.90 14.63
C ARG A 93 -22.92 -31.40 14.90
N GLN A 94 -23.83 -30.61 14.35
CA GLN A 94 -23.91 -29.16 14.57
C GLN A 94 -24.35 -28.82 16.01
N SER A 95 -25.16 -29.67 16.63
CA SER A 95 -25.54 -29.53 18.03
C SER A 95 -24.34 -29.69 18.96
N ILE A 96 -23.48 -30.68 18.71
CA ILE A 96 -22.26 -30.91 19.51
C ILE A 96 -21.14 -29.93 19.12
N TYR A 97 -21.01 -29.67 17.81
CA TYR A 97 -19.95 -28.87 17.20
C TYR A 97 -20.56 -27.82 16.26
N PRO A 98 -20.96 -26.64 16.77
CA PRO A 98 -21.57 -25.58 15.96
C PRO A 98 -20.73 -25.15 14.75
N GLN A 99 -19.40 -25.30 14.84
CA GLN A 99 -18.47 -25.02 13.74
C GLN A 99 -18.65 -25.92 12.50
N LEU A 100 -19.41 -27.01 12.59
CA LEU A 100 -19.71 -27.88 11.44
C LEU A 100 -20.88 -27.38 10.56
N GLU A 101 -21.34 -26.14 10.73
CA GLU A 101 -22.28 -25.48 9.81
C GLU A 101 -21.72 -25.46 8.37
N HIS A 102 -20.41 -25.22 8.23
CA HIS A 102 -19.72 -25.15 6.95
C HIS A 102 -18.45 -26.03 6.93
N PRO A 103 -18.59 -27.35 6.80
CA PRO A 103 -17.48 -28.29 6.95
C PRO A 103 -16.37 -28.13 5.89
N SER A 104 -16.70 -27.58 4.72
CA SER A 104 -15.76 -27.38 3.60
C SER A 104 -15.19 -25.95 3.49
N LYS A 105 -15.66 -24.99 4.30
CA LYS A 105 -15.13 -23.62 4.26
C LYS A 105 -13.89 -23.53 5.13
N ALA A 106 -12.75 -23.19 4.51
CA ALA A 106 -11.58 -22.76 5.24
C ALA A 106 -11.91 -21.46 5.99
N LEU A 107 -11.75 -21.48 7.32
CA LEU A 107 -11.96 -20.33 8.21
C LEU A 107 -11.09 -19.14 7.84
N GLU A 108 -9.89 -19.44 7.35
CA GLU A 108 -8.93 -18.46 6.88
C GLU A 108 -8.77 -18.62 5.38
N GLY A 109 -8.85 -17.51 4.66
CA GLY A 109 -8.34 -17.48 3.30
C GLY A 109 -6.83 -17.68 3.38
N HIS A 110 -6.35 -18.90 3.11
CA HIS A 110 -5.00 -19.01 2.57
C HIS A 110 -4.94 -18.03 1.39
N PRO A 111 -3.93 -17.16 1.28
CA PRO A 111 -3.72 -16.46 0.03
C PRO A 111 -3.69 -17.55 -1.03
N SER A 112 -4.73 -17.60 -1.85
CA SER A 112 -4.79 -18.55 -2.94
C SER A 112 -3.51 -18.35 -3.73
N LYS A 113 -2.90 -19.42 -4.26
CA LYS A 113 -1.77 -19.27 -5.19
C LYS A 113 -2.08 -18.30 -6.34
N ALA A 114 -3.37 -18.03 -6.59
CA ALA A 114 -3.84 -16.97 -7.49
C ALA A 114 -3.51 -15.54 -7.01
N LEU A 115 -3.49 -15.24 -5.71
CA LEU A 115 -3.11 -13.92 -5.17
C LEU A 115 -1.58 -13.73 -5.20
N GLU A 116 -0.81 -14.79 -4.97
CA GLU A 116 0.65 -14.80 -5.15
C GLU A 116 1.01 -14.67 -6.64
N GLY A 117 0.26 -15.35 -7.52
CA GLY A 117 0.34 -15.19 -8.97
C GLY A 117 -0.04 -13.78 -9.43
N TYR A 118 -1.08 -13.18 -8.87
CA TYR A 118 -1.50 -11.81 -9.19
C TYR A 118 -0.52 -10.76 -8.66
N GLU A 119 0.10 -10.96 -7.50
CA GLU A 119 1.18 -10.11 -7.00
C GLU A 119 2.46 -10.26 -7.85
N ILE A 120 2.82 -11.48 -8.25
CA ILE A 120 3.95 -11.74 -9.14
C ILE A 120 3.70 -11.13 -10.52
N GLU A 121 2.50 -11.30 -11.09
CA GLU A 121 2.09 -10.75 -12.38
C GLU A 121 2.03 -9.23 -12.33
N ARG A 122 1.48 -8.63 -11.27
CA ARG A 122 1.49 -7.17 -11.05
C ARG A 122 2.90 -6.63 -10.87
N ASN A 123 3.77 -7.36 -10.16
CA ASN A 123 5.17 -6.99 -10.00
C ASN A 123 5.95 -7.12 -11.32
N LEU A 124 5.66 -8.14 -12.13
CA LEU A 124 6.20 -8.32 -13.48
C LEU A 124 5.70 -7.23 -14.42
N LEU A 125 4.41 -6.88 -14.36
CA LEU A 125 3.80 -5.81 -15.16
C LEU A 125 4.36 -4.43 -14.76
N ASN A 126 4.56 -4.19 -13.46
CA ASN A 126 5.21 -2.98 -12.96
C ASN A 126 6.69 -2.93 -13.33
N ARG A 127 7.39 -4.06 -13.32
CA ARG A 127 8.79 -4.16 -13.78
C ARG A 127 8.89 -3.94 -15.29
N LYS A 128 7.95 -4.48 -16.07
CA LYS A 128 7.84 -4.30 -17.51
C LYS A 128 7.51 -2.85 -17.84
N ARG A 129 6.57 -2.21 -17.13
CA ARG A 129 6.31 -0.76 -17.22
C ARG A 129 7.51 0.09 -16.82
N ARG A 130 8.31 -0.29 -15.81
CA ARG A 130 9.57 0.42 -15.50
C ARG A 130 10.62 0.24 -16.60
N LEU A 131 10.72 -0.95 -17.17
CA LEU A 131 11.65 -1.25 -18.26
C LEU A 131 11.22 -0.58 -19.58
N GLU A 132 9.92 -0.49 -19.86
CA GLU A 132 9.33 0.21 -21.01
C GLU A 132 9.40 1.73 -20.81
N SER A 133 9.12 2.24 -19.60
CA SER A 133 9.35 3.65 -19.24
C SER A 133 10.84 4.03 -19.31
N SER A 134 11.75 3.08 -19.07
CA SER A 134 13.20 3.27 -19.24
C SER A 134 13.65 3.20 -20.70
N LYS A 135 12.85 2.61 -21.60
CA LYS A 135 13.13 2.52 -23.04
C LYS A 135 12.40 3.58 -23.88
N ALA A 136 11.35 4.20 -23.33
CA ALA A 136 10.50 5.18 -24.02
C ALA A 136 10.83 6.65 -23.71
N SER A 137 11.86 6.94 -22.92
CA SER A 137 12.49 8.26 -22.94
C SER A 137 13.62 8.23 -23.96
N PRO A 138 13.51 8.94 -25.11
CA PRO A 138 14.72 9.38 -25.78
C PRO A 138 15.46 10.22 -24.75
N ILE A 139 16.65 9.79 -24.34
CA ILE A 139 17.61 10.67 -23.67
C ILE A 139 17.78 11.84 -24.63
N PRO A 140 17.30 13.05 -24.32
CA PRO A 140 17.57 14.20 -25.15
C PRO A 140 19.11 14.32 -25.22
N PRO A 141 19.71 14.55 -26.40
CA PRO A 141 21.13 14.86 -26.44
C PRO A 141 21.34 16.07 -25.54
N TYR A 142 22.11 15.87 -24.46
CA TYR A 142 22.53 16.85 -23.45
C TYR A 142 22.21 18.29 -23.84
N GLN A 143 20.97 18.72 -23.59
CA GLN A 143 20.68 20.13 -23.43
C GLN A 143 21.14 20.44 -22.03
N HIS A 144 22.04 21.41 -21.90
CA HIS A 144 22.45 21.98 -20.63
C HIS A 144 21.22 22.46 -19.87
N ILE A 145 20.69 21.57 -19.02
CA ILE A 145 19.79 21.95 -17.94
C ILE A 145 20.64 22.80 -16.99
N PRO A 146 20.28 24.08 -16.74
CA PRO A 146 21.00 24.92 -15.80
C PRO A 146 21.08 24.23 -14.43
N ALA A 147 22.23 24.33 -13.76
CA ALA A 147 22.47 23.71 -12.45
C ALA A 147 21.45 24.10 -11.35
N GLU A 148 20.59 25.08 -11.60
CA GLU A 148 19.49 25.51 -10.72
C GLU A 148 18.32 24.50 -10.68
N GLU A 149 17.96 23.85 -11.79
CA GLU A 149 16.83 22.90 -11.82
C GLU A 149 17.16 21.58 -11.08
N TRP A 150 18.42 21.14 -11.11
CA TRP A 150 18.87 19.97 -10.33
C TRP A 150 18.84 20.24 -8.81
N LYS A 151 19.09 21.48 -8.38
CA LYS A 151 19.01 21.87 -6.96
C LYS A 151 17.57 21.92 -6.44
N LEU A 152 16.60 22.31 -7.27
CA LEU A 152 15.18 22.34 -6.89
C LEU A 152 14.61 20.92 -6.63
N GLY A 153 14.99 19.95 -7.47
CA GLY A 153 14.55 18.55 -7.34
C GLY A 153 15.03 17.88 -6.03
N LEU A 154 16.30 18.11 -5.66
CA LEU A 154 16.90 17.60 -4.41
C LEU A 154 16.31 18.28 -3.15
N LYS A 155 15.97 19.58 -3.22
CA LYS A 155 15.32 20.32 -2.12
C LYS A 155 13.94 19.75 -1.77
N SER A 156 13.17 19.31 -2.77
CA SER A 156 11.82 18.78 -2.55
C SER A 156 11.77 17.46 -1.75
N GLN A 157 12.84 16.66 -1.78
CA GLN A 157 12.93 15.41 -1.02
C GLN A 157 13.29 15.63 0.46
N GLN A 158 13.92 16.76 0.82
CA GLN A 158 14.31 17.03 2.20
C GLN A 158 13.12 17.39 3.12
N MET A 159 12.03 17.94 2.57
CA MET A 159 10.84 18.37 3.36
C MET A 159 9.77 17.29 3.56
N LEU A 160 9.85 16.18 2.82
CA LEU A 160 9.03 14.97 3.06
C LEU A 160 9.58 14.10 4.21
N ARG A 161 10.52 14.61 5.01
CA ARG A 161 11.05 13.89 6.17
C ARG A 161 10.02 13.86 7.28
N ILE A 162 9.43 12.69 7.49
CA ILE A 162 8.68 12.34 8.69
C ILE A 162 9.61 12.55 9.88
N ASP A 163 9.12 13.22 10.91
CA ASP A 163 9.85 13.42 12.17
C ASP A 163 10.33 12.07 12.73
N PRO A 164 11.65 11.88 12.97
CA PRO A 164 12.20 10.63 13.48
C PRO A 164 11.61 10.21 14.84
N ASN A 165 11.10 11.17 15.62
CA ASN A 165 10.50 10.92 16.93
C ASN A 165 8.96 10.76 16.87
N ALA A 166 8.35 10.89 15.68
CA ALA A 166 6.92 10.73 15.53
C ALA A 166 6.51 9.27 15.75
N GLN A 167 5.64 9.05 16.73
CA GLN A 167 5.06 7.72 16.98
C GLN A 167 3.92 7.49 15.98
N VAL A 168 4.26 7.01 14.78
CA VAL A 168 3.26 6.59 13.80
C VAL A 168 2.55 5.36 14.34
N GLN A 169 1.23 5.38 14.40
CA GLN A 169 0.46 4.24 14.88
C GLN A 169 0.42 3.18 13.78
N THR A 170 0.59 1.90 14.13
CA THR A 170 0.46 0.79 13.19
C THR A 170 -0.99 0.54 12.78
N GLY A 171 -1.95 1.15 13.49
CA GLY A 171 -3.38 0.98 13.28
C GLY A 171 -3.91 -0.34 13.87
N PRO A 172 -5.25 -0.52 13.91
CA PRO A 172 -5.85 -1.77 14.36
C PRO A 172 -5.52 -2.90 13.36
N GLY A 173 -5.24 -4.10 13.87
CA GLY A 173 -5.13 -5.26 13.00
C GLY A 173 -6.50 -5.69 12.49
N LEU A 174 -6.52 -6.28 11.29
CA LEU A 174 -7.75 -6.72 10.65
C LEU A 174 -7.93 -8.24 10.82
N PRO A 175 -9.13 -8.71 11.21
CA PRO A 175 -9.42 -10.14 11.26
C PRO A 175 -9.39 -10.73 9.84
N GLN A 176 -8.69 -11.85 9.68
CA GLN A 176 -8.53 -12.57 8.41
C GLN A 176 -9.53 -13.70 8.25
N TRP A 177 -10.24 -14.06 9.32
CA TRP A 177 -11.23 -15.13 9.30
C TRP A 177 -12.50 -14.70 8.57
N LYS A 178 -13.12 -15.64 7.85
CA LYS A 178 -14.39 -15.43 7.15
C LYS A 178 -15.35 -16.58 7.48
N TRP A 179 -16.61 -16.25 7.77
CA TRP A 179 -17.67 -17.23 8.02
C TRP A 179 -18.89 -16.97 7.14
N ARG A 180 -19.96 -16.42 7.71
CA ARG A 180 -21.18 -16.03 7.01
C ARG A 180 -21.11 -14.55 6.64
N SER A 181 -21.20 -14.25 5.35
CA SER A 181 -21.38 -12.89 4.83
C SER A 181 -22.86 -12.66 4.55
N ILE A 182 -23.41 -11.54 4.99
CA ILE A 182 -24.79 -11.13 4.72
C ILE A 182 -24.70 -9.80 3.99
N THR A 183 -25.13 -9.80 2.72
CA THR A 183 -25.22 -8.58 1.92
C THR A 183 -26.53 -7.88 2.23
N MET A 184 -26.43 -6.65 2.72
CA MET A 184 -27.57 -5.76 2.91
C MET A 184 -27.59 -4.75 1.76
N ALA A 185 -28.76 -4.55 1.16
CA ALA A 185 -28.97 -3.59 0.09
C ALA A 185 -30.17 -2.72 0.45
N TRP A 186 -30.08 -1.43 0.14
CA TRP A 186 -31.13 -0.45 0.39
C TRP A 186 -31.54 0.18 -0.93
N SER A 187 -32.83 0.43 -1.09
CA SER A 187 -33.37 1.20 -2.21
C SER A 187 -33.59 2.65 -1.77
N GLY A 188 -32.65 3.55 -2.10
CA GLY A 188 -32.73 4.99 -1.80
C GLY A 188 -31.73 5.48 -0.74
N PRO A 189 -31.69 6.79 -0.46
CA PRO A 189 -30.76 7.39 0.50
C PRO A 189 -31.10 6.99 1.94
N THR A 190 -30.09 6.60 2.72
CA THR A 190 -30.22 6.26 4.15
C THR A 190 -30.16 7.53 5.01
N LEU A 191 -31.17 7.74 5.85
CA LEU A 191 -31.22 8.88 6.79
C LEU A 191 -30.38 8.60 8.03
N GLN A 192 -29.82 9.65 8.64
CA GLN A 192 -28.91 9.55 9.80
C GLN A 192 -29.55 8.86 11.03
N ASN A 193 -30.88 8.82 11.12
CA ASN A 193 -31.63 8.23 12.24
C ASN A 193 -32.10 6.78 11.99
N GLN A 194 -31.75 6.16 10.87
CA GLN A 194 -32.11 4.76 10.61
C GLN A 194 -31.17 3.80 11.33
N SER A 195 -31.73 2.93 12.18
CA SER A 195 -30.99 1.90 12.91
C SER A 195 -31.35 0.50 12.43
N ILE A 196 -30.36 -0.40 12.43
CA ILE A 196 -30.53 -1.83 12.10
C ILE A 196 -30.28 -2.64 13.37
N HIS A 197 -31.22 -3.52 13.71
CA HIS A 197 -31.04 -4.48 14.79
C HIS A 197 -30.81 -5.88 14.22
N LEU A 198 -29.71 -6.51 14.65
CA LEU A 198 -29.36 -7.87 14.26
C LEU A 198 -29.57 -8.79 15.46
N TRP A 199 -30.41 -9.82 15.28
CA TRP A 199 -30.63 -10.85 16.29
C TRP A 199 -29.73 -12.04 15.99
N LEU A 200 -28.73 -12.25 16.84
CA LEU A 200 -27.78 -13.36 16.72
C LEU A 200 -28.17 -14.45 17.72
N LEU A 201 -28.40 -15.66 17.20
CA LEU A 201 -28.60 -16.83 18.05
C LEU A 201 -27.24 -17.28 18.60
N SER A 202 -27.15 -17.49 19.91
CA SER A 202 -25.93 -18.02 20.51
C SER A 202 -25.68 -19.47 20.04
N PRO A 203 -24.43 -19.96 20.06
CA PRO A 203 -24.13 -21.35 19.73
C PRO A 203 -24.92 -22.36 20.57
N THR A 204 -25.22 -22.02 21.84
CA THR A 204 -26.02 -22.86 22.74
C THR A 204 -27.48 -22.94 22.31
N VAL A 205 -28.09 -21.81 21.92
CA VAL A 205 -29.47 -21.79 21.41
C VAL A 205 -29.54 -22.58 20.10
N ASN A 206 -28.57 -22.38 19.20
CA ASN A 206 -28.52 -23.14 17.95
C ASN A 206 -28.34 -24.64 18.22
N SER A 207 -27.50 -25.01 19.19
CA SER A 207 -27.29 -26.41 19.60
C SER A 207 -28.57 -27.07 20.10
N ILE A 208 -29.33 -26.38 20.95
CA ILE A 208 -30.64 -26.85 21.45
C ILE A 208 -31.64 -26.99 20.30
N LEU A 209 -31.72 -25.99 19.42
CA LEU A 209 -32.62 -26.02 18.25
C LEU A 209 -32.28 -27.18 17.31
N SER A 210 -31.00 -27.44 17.06
CA SER A 210 -30.56 -28.61 16.28
C SER A 210 -30.97 -29.93 16.92
N GLY A 211 -30.87 -30.06 18.25
CA GLY A 211 -31.38 -31.23 18.97
C GLY A 211 -32.90 -31.38 18.85
N VAL A 212 -33.65 -30.29 19.03
CA VAL A 212 -35.11 -30.25 18.86
C VAL A 212 -35.52 -30.64 17.44
N ARG A 213 -34.82 -30.15 16.39
CA ARG A 213 -35.07 -30.53 15.00
C ARG A 213 -34.93 -32.04 14.79
N VAL A 214 -33.89 -32.65 15.34
CA VAL A 214 -33.66 -34.11 15.23
C VAL A 214 -34.81 -34.88 15.88
N ILE A 215 -35.21 -34.49 17.09
CA ILE A 215 -36.31 -35.13 17.82
C ILE A 215 -37.62 -35.00 17.03
N LEU A 216 -37.94 -33.79 16.55
CA LEU A 216 -39.15 -33.52 15.79
C LEU A 216 -39.21 -34.30 14.47
N VAL A 217 -38.11 -34.34 13.70
CA VAL A 217 -38.01 -35.11 12.47
C VAL A 217 -38.09 -36.61 12.75
N ALA A 218 -37.45 -37.11 13.80
CA ALA A 218 -37.53 -38.51 14.19
C ALA A 218 -38.97 -38.92 14.56
N ILE A 219 -39.66 -38.12 15.38
CA ILE A 219 -41.07 -38.35 15.74
C ILE A 219 -41.95 -38.35 14.49
N LEU A 220 -41.79 -37.37 13.60
CA LEU A 220 -42.58 -37.26 12.37
C LEU A 220 -42.31 -38.43 11.41
N ALA A 221 -41.05 -38.84 11.25
CA ALA A 221 -40.69 -39.99 10.42
C ALA A 221 -41.25 -41.30 10.98
N VAL A 222 -41.12 -41.55 12.28
CA VAL A 222 -41.69 -42.72 12.96
C VAL A 222 -43.22 -42.73 12.81
N PHE A 223 -43.88 -41.59 12.98
CA PHE A 223 -45.32 -41.46 12.77
C PHE A 223 -45.75 -41.84 11.35
N LEU A 224 -45.06 -41.33 10.33
CA LEU A 224 -45.39 -41.64 8.93
C LEU A 224 -45.15 -43.11 8.57
N LEU A 225 -44.09 -43.73 9.11
CA LEU A 225 -43.83 -45.15 8.95
C LEU A 225 -44.88 -46.00 9.68
N TRP A 226 -45.23 -45.61 10.91
CA TRP A 226 -46.26 -46.28 11.71
C TRP A 226 -47.63 -46.22 11.03
N VAL A 227 -48.05 -45.07 10.49
CA VAL A 227 -49.34 -45.00 9.78
C VAL A 227 -49.32 -45.78 8.47
N SER A 228 -48.17 -45.81 7.78
CA SER A 228 -48.06 -46.46 6.47
C SER A 228 -47.97 -47.98 6.53
N TRP A 229 -47.42 -48.51 7.63
CA TRP A 229 -47.19 -49.96 7.84
C TRP A 229 -47.96 -50.57 9.03
N GLY A 230 -48.43 -49.77 9.99
CA GLY A 230 -48.99 -50.23 11.27
C GLY A 230 -50.46 -50.65 11.27
N THR A 231 -51.26 -50.26 10.28
CA THR A 231 -52.71 -50.60 10.21
C THR A 231 -53.06 -51.66 9.17
N GLY A 232 -52.07 -52.25 8.49
CA GLY A 232 -52.30 -53.19 7.37
C GLY A 232 -51.33 -54.37 7.28
N SER A 233 -50.52 -54.65 8.29
CA SER A 233 -49.54 -55.74 8.25
C SER A 233 -50.16 -57.15 8.35
N ARG A 234 -51.48 -57.28 8.53
CA ARG A 234 -52.18 -58.58 8.54
C ARG A 234 -53.00 -58.90 7.28
N LEU A 235 -53.17 -57.97 6.34
CA LEU A 235 -53.99 -58.21 5.13
C LEU A 235 -53.22 -58.23 3.81
N LEU A 236 -51.90 -57.99 3.82
CA LEU A 236 -51.06 -58.03 2.61
C LEU A 236 -50.34 -59.37 2.37
N PHE A 237 -50.48 -60.35 3.28
CA PHE A 237 -49.78 -61.63 3.17
C PHE A 237 -50.72 -62.83 3.31
N LYS A 238 -51.48 -63.10 2.24
CA LYS A 238 -51.85 -64.48 1.90
C LYS A 238 -51.06 -64.85 0.63
N PRO A 239 -50.27 -65.94 0.64
CA PRO A 239 -49.55 -66.36 -0.54
C PRO A 239 -50.56 -67.03 -1.49
N LYS A 240 -50.58 -66.61 -2.75
CA LYS A 240 -50.81 -67.56 -3.84
C LYS A 240 -49.59 -67.51 -4.73
N ALA A 241 -48.90 -68.65 -4.76
CA ALA A 241 -47.79 -68.93 -5.63
C ALA A 241 -48.23 -68.73 -7.08
N SER A 242 -47.52 -67.87 -7.82
CA SER A 242 -46.95 -68.25 -9.11
C SER A 242 -46.05 -67.13 -9.65
N THR A 243 -44.86 -67.57 -10.09
CA THR A 243 -43.95 -66.97 -11.09
C THR A 243 -43.34 -65.58 -10.84
N VAL A 244 -42.05 -65.63 -10.51
CA VAL A 244 -40.98 -64.68 -10.85
C VAL A 244 -40.11 -65.44 -11.89
N PRO A 245 -39.49 -64.83 -12.93
CA PRO A 245 -38.80 -63.54 -12.87
C PRO A 245 -39.03 -62.57 -14.04
N LEU A 246 -39.20 -61.29 -13.69
CA LEU A 246 -38.66 -60.19 -14.49
C LEU A 246 -37.98 -59.21 -13.53
N LEU A 247 -36.73 -59.57 -13.19
CA LEU A 247 -35.73 -58.69 -12.63
C LEU A 247 -34.92 -58.12 -13.80
N LEU A 248 -34.55 -56.84 -13.69
CA LEU A 248 -33.89 -55.97 -14.68
C LEU A 248 -34.83 -55.35 -15.72
N VAL A 249 -35.13 -54.06 -15.53
CA VAL A 249 -35.31 -52.98 -16.55
C VAL A 249 -35.88 -51.70 -15.90
N GLY A 250 -36.40 -51.76 -14.67
CA GLY A 250 -36.95 -50.59 -13.96
C GLY A 250 -35.96 -49.74 -13.14
N VAL A 251 -34.68 -49.64 -13.50
CA VAL A 251 -33.68 -48.79 -12.78
C VAL A 251 -33.00 -47.75 -13.69
N LEU A 252 -33.33 -47.66 -14.98
CA LEU A 252 -32.66 -46.74 -15.90
C LEU A 252 -33.52 -45.63 -16.51
N LEU A 253 -34.79 -45.47 -16.12
CA LEU A 253 -35.66 -44.42 -16.68
C LEU A 253 -36.53 -43.74 -15.61
N SER A 254 -35.91 -42.92 -14.76
CA SER A 254 -36.56 -41.75 -14.15
C SER A 254 -35.54 -40.91 -13.36
N LEU A 255 -34.67 -40.19 -14.07
CA LEU A 255 -34.09 -38.95 -13.55
C LEU A 255 -34.90 -37.81 -14.17
N PRO A 256 -35.74 -37.10 -13.40
CA PRO A 256 -36.34 -35.88 -13.91
C PRO A 256 -35.30 -34.76 -13.88
N LEU A 257 -35.16 -34.14 -15.04
CA LEU A 257 -34.75 -32.76 -15.26
C LEU A 257 -35.48 -31.81 -14.27
N ILE A 258 -34.72 -31.02 -13.49
CA ILE A 258 -34.92 -29.61 -13.04
C ILE A 258 -33.49 -29.17 -12.66
N SER A 259 -32.70 -28.58 -13.56
CA SER A 259 -32.60 -27.15 -13.94
C SER A 259 -31.77 -26.27 -12.98
N GLN A 260 -31.11 -25.28 -13.60
CA GLN A 260 -30.36 -24.12 -13.07
C GLN A 260 -28.84 -24.34 -12.94
N ALA A 261 -28.02 -23.90 -13.91
CA ALA A 261 -27.69 -22.52 -14.28
C ALA A 261 -26.80 -21.83 -13.24
N GLU A 262 -25.50 -22.11 -13.30
CA GLU A 262 -24.46 -21.15 -12.94
C GLU A 262 -23.49 -21.05 -14.12
N THR A 263 -23.71 -20.02 -14.92
CA THR A 263 -22.76 -19.49 -15.88
C THR A 263 -21.64 -18.77 -15.13
N SER A 264 -20.42 -19.30 -15.20
CA SER A 264 -19.20 -18.53 -14.95
C SER A 264 -18.40 -18.47 -16.25
N PRO A 265 -18.13 -17.27 -16.81
CA PRO A 265 -17.30 -17.10 -17.98
C PRO A 265 -15.82 -17.09 -17.55
N ASN A 266 -14.96 -17.79 -18.29
CA ASN A 266 -13.57 -17.41 -18.63
C ASN A 266 -12.74 -18.64 -18.97
N GLN A 267 -12.81 -19.08 -20.23
CA GLN A 267 -11.66 -19.65 -20.93
C GLN A 267 -11.66 -19.05 -22.33
N ALA A 268 -10.76 -18.10 -22.56
CA ALA A 268 -10.53 -17.50 -23.85
C ALA A 268 -9.83 -18.51 -24.78
N PRO A 269 -10.23 -18.62 -26.05
CA PRO A 269 -9.54 -19.42 -27.05
C PRO A 269 -8.21 -18.78 -27.42
N ILE A 270 -7.19 -19.64 -27.49
CA ILE A 270 -5.86 -19.33 -28.00
C ILE A 270 -6.00 -19.17 -29.52
N ALA A 271 -5.79 -17.94 -30.01
CA ALA A 271 -5.59 -17.67 -31.42
C ALA A 271 -4.10 -17.87 -31.74
N GLU A 272 -3.82 -18.89 -32.54
CA GLU A 272 -2.55 -19.11 -33.21
C GLU A 272 -2.33 -18.02 -34.26
N ILE A 273 -1.27 -17.22 -34.09
CA ILE A 273 -0.75 -16.33 -35.12
C ILE A 273 0.49 -17.03 -35.69
N GLY A 274 0.33 -17.57 -36.90
CA GLY A 274 1.43 -17.93 -37.75
C GLY A 274 2.03 -16.67 -38.38
N GLU A 275 3.34 -16.50 -38.22
CA GLU A 275 4.29 -16.01 -39.23
C GLU A 275 5.66 -15.94 -38.57
N MET A 276 6.43 -17.02 -38.70
CA MET A 276 7.84 -17.07 -38.36
C MET A 276 8.58 -17.68 -39.54
N ASP A 277 8.80 -16.85 -40.56
CA ASP A 277 9.75 -17.13 -41.63
C ASP A 277 10.61 -15.88 -41.84
N LYS A 278 11.83 -15.93 -41.29
CA LYS A 278 13.04 -15.19 -41.68
C LYS A 278 14.12 -15.39 -40.61
N LEU A 279 14.76 -16.55 -40.69
CA LEU A 279 16.09 -16.75 -40.14
C LEU A 279 17.11 -16.42 -41.24
N ASP A 280 18.05 -15.55 -40.90
CA ASP A 280 19.42 -15.45 -41.41
C ASP A 280 19.68 -15.38 -42.92
N LYS A 281 19.73 -14.15 -43.44
CA LYS A 281 20.66 -13.79 -44.51
C LYS A 281 21.87 -13.08 -43.89
N LEU A 282 22.99 -13.81 -43.83
CA LEU A 282 24.33 -13.25 -43.69
C LEU A 282 24.63 -12.34 -44.90
N SER A 283 24.70 -11.03 -44.68
CA SER A 283 25.37 -10.11 -45.60
C SER A 283 26.52 -9.43 -44.86
N PHE A 284 27.71 -9.59 -45.42
CA PHE A 284 28.93 -8.88 -45.05
C PHE A 284 28.69 -7.37 -45.14
N ASN A 285 28.74 -6.68 -43.99
CA ASN A 285 28.86 -5.24 -43.96
C ASN A 285 30.28 -4.85 -44.38
N ALA A 286 30.37 -4.00 -45.40
CA ALA A 286 31.59 -3.33 -45.81
C ALA A 286 32.16 -2.55 -44.63
N PHE A 287 33.45 -2.76 -44.37
CA PHE A 287 34.23 -2.05 -43.36
C PHE A 287 34.86 -0.80 -43.99
N PRO A 288 34.89 0.36 -43.30
CA PRO A 288 34.46 0.59 -41.92
C PRO A 288 32.97 1.01 -41.77
N PRO A 289 32.32 0.62 -40.66
CA PRO A 289 30.93 0.98 -40.34
C PRO A 289 30.79 2.46 -39.93
N GLN A 290 29.59 3.02 -40.16
CA GLN A 290 29.28 4.43 -39.89
C GLN A 290 29.61 4.88 -38.45
N SER A 291 29.44 4.00 -37.47
CA SER A 291 29.80 4.27 -36.07
C SER A 291 31.28 4.61 -35.88
N LEU A 292 32.16 4.05 -36.72
CA LEU A 292 33.60 4.30 -36.69
C LEU A 292 33.93 5.67 -37.29
N LEU A 293 33.20 6.10 -38.32
CA LEU A 293 33.32 7.44 -38.90
C LEU A 293 32.83 8.52 -37.91
N ASP A 294 31.72 8.28 -37.23
CA ASP A 294 31.19 9.19 -36.21
C ASP A 294 32.14 9.31 -35.01
N GLU A 295 32.77 8.20 -34.60
CA GLU A 295 33.79 8.21 -33.54
C GLU A 295 35.05 8.98 -33.97
N LEU A 296 35.49 8.81 -35.23
CA LEU A 296 36.61 9.55 -35.80
C LEU A 296 36.32 11.06 -35.87
N GLN A 297 35.14 11.45 -36.35
CA GLN A 297 34.70 12.85 -36.38
C GLN A 297 34.65 13.45 -34.97
N LYS A 298 34.12 12.72 -33.99
CA LYS A 298 34.04 13.17 -32.60
C LYS A 298 35.43 13.37 -31.97
N ARG A 299 36.41 12.52 -32.31
CA ARG A 299 37.80 12.68 -31.85
C ARG A 299 38.51 13.85 -32.54
N LEU A 300 38.29 14.03 -33.85
CA LEU A 300 38.92 15.11 -34.62
C LEU A 300 38.39 16.51 -34.27
N LEU A 301 37.11 16.62 -33.89
CA LEU A 301 36.45 17.88 -33.52
C LEU A 301 36.39 18.10 -32.00
N ALA A 302 37.12 17.31 -31.21
CA ALA A 302 37.14 17.46 -29.77
C ALA A 302 37.72 18.83 -29.37
N PRO A 303 36.99 19.66 -28.60
CA PRO A 303 37.53 20.92 -28.09
C PRO A 303 38.73 20.65 -27.16
N PRO A 304 39.71 21.58 -27.06
CA PRO A 304 40.82 21.44 -26.11
C PRO A 304 40.32 21.32 -24.66
N ASP A 305 40.97 20.44 -23.88
CA ASP A 305 40.58 20.07 -22.51
C ASP A 305 40.43 21.26 -21.55
N CYS A 306 41.10 22.39 -21.83
CA CYS A 306 41.09 23.56 -20.97
C CYS A 306 39.81 24.42 -21.09
N LEU A 307 38.92 24.18 -22.06
CA LEU A 307 37.70 25.00 -22.23
C LEU A 307 36.74 24.80 -21.03
N PRO A 308 36.16 25.88 -20.46
CA PRO A 308 36.18 27.27 -20.91
C PRO A 308 37.34 28.14 -20.37
N HIS A 309 38.20 27.63 -19.48
CA HIS A 309 39.25 28.38 -18.77
C HIS A 309 40.64 28.27 -19.43
N CYS A 310 40.69 28.31 -20.76
CA CYS A 310 41.95 28.18 -21.50
C CYS A 310 42.87 29.40 -21.37
N ALA A 311 42.33 30.53 -20.92
CA ALA A 311 43.08 31.75 -20.64
C ALA A 311 42.80 32.25 -19.21
N SER A 312 43.82 32.78 -18.56
CA SER A 312 43.75 33.42 -17.24
C SER A 312 44.51 34.75 -17.26
N SER A 313 44.12 35.67 -16.39
CA SER A 313 44.82 36.94 -16.20
C SER A 313 45.42 37.00 -14.80
N PRO A 314 46.74 36.78 -14.64
CA PRO A 314 47.37 36.84 -13.33
C PRO A 314 47.41 38.25 -12.75
N ARG A 315 47.68 39.26 -13.59
CA ARG A 315 47.93 40.63 -13.13
C ARG A 315 47.37 41.68 -14.07
N LEU A 316 46.79 42.73 -13.49
CA LEU A 316 46.37 43.95 -14.18
C LEU A 316 46.96 45.17 -13.46
N GLN A 317 47.67 46.02 -14.19
CA GLN A 317 48.12 47.32 -13.71
C GLN A 317 47.36 48.42 -14.43
N LEU A 318 46.80 49.37 -13.67
CA LEU A 318 46.05 50.51 -14.20
C LEU A 318 46.72 51.81 -13.78
N GLU A 319 46.99 52.67 -14.76
CA GLU A 319 47.49 54.03 -14.57
C GLU A 319 46.46 54.99 -15.15
N LEU A 320 45.87 55.82 -14.28
CA LEU A 320 44.87 56.82 -14.64
C LEU A 320 45.38 58.22 -14.35
N ASP A 321 45.34 59.07 -15.37
CA ASP A 321 45.44 60.53 -15.25
C ASP A 321 44.07 61.19 -15.50
N ASN A 322 44.04 62.53 -15.57
CA ASN A 322 42.80 63.28 -15.75
C ASN A 322 42.00 62.89 -17.01
N ASN A 323 42.67 62.46 -18.09
CA ASN A 323 42.07 62.25 -19.41
C ASN A 323 42.45 60.93 -20.10
N HIS A 324 43.42 60.17 -19.60
CA HIS A 324 43.89 58.91 -20.19
C HIS A 324 43.87 57.78 -19.18
N LEU A 325 43.50 56.60 -19.67
CA LEU A 325 43.64 55.33 -18.98
C LEU A 325 44.63 54.46 -19.75
N THR A 326 45.67 54.01 -19.06
CA THR A 326 46.60 52.99 -19.55
C THR A 326 46.46 51.75 -18.68
N ALA A 327 46.24 50.59 -19.30
CA ALA A 327 46.17 49.30 -18.64
C ALA A 327 47.24 48.36 -19.18
N ARG A 328 47.99 47.68 -18.31
CA ARG A 328 48.88 46.57 -18.67
C ARG A 328 48.34 45.30 -18.04
N MET A 329 47.90 44.37 -18.89
CA MET A 329 47.27 43.11 -18.50
C MET A 329 48.16 41.94 -18.93
N GLU A 330 48.47 41.05 -18.01
CA GLU A 330 49.13 39.79 -18.31
C GLU A 330 48.07 38.72 -18.61
N ILE A 331 48.29 37.95 -19.67
CA ILE A 331 47.39 36.88 -20.13
C ILE A 331 48.20 35.61 -20.30
N HIS A 332 47.81 34.54 -19.61
CA HIS A 332 48.35 33.20 -19.77
C HIS A 332 47.34 32.37 -20.54
N SER A 333 47.75 31.77 -21.67
CA SER A 333 46.88 30.93 -22.49
C SER A 333 47.49 29.56 -22.75
N LEU A 334 46.72 28.49 -22.49
CA LEU A 334 47.15 27.10 -22.69
C LEU A 334 46.99 26.61 -24.14
N THR A 335 46.20 27.32 -24.93
CA THR A 335 45.93 27.04 -26.36
C THR A 335 45.71 28.35 -27.11
N SER A 336 45.57 28.31 -28.44
CA SER A 336 45.12 29.50 -29.18
C SER A 336 43.65 29.76 -28.84
N THR A 337 43.34 30.92 -28.27
CA THR A 337 41.97 31.26 -27.86
C THR A 337 41.73 32.77 -27.93
N ALA A 338 40.47 33.16 -28.00
CA ALA A 338 40.07 34.55 -27.95
C ALA A 338 39.86 34.97 -26.49
N VAL A 339 40.44 36.09 -26.08
CA VAL A 339 40.35 36.63 -24.73
C VAL A 339 39.59 37.96 -24.74
N PRO A 340 38.57 38.14 -23.88
CA PRO A 340 37.86 39.40 -23.78
C PRO A 340 38.72 40.45 -23.05
N LEU A 341 38.84 41.64 -23.64
CA LEU A 341 39.58 42.75 -23.05
C LEU A 341 38.67 43.60 -22.12
N PRO A 342 39.22 44.25 -21.09
CA PRO A 342 38.51 45.24 -20.28
C PRO A 342 37.93 46.39 -21.10
N GLY A 343 36.70 46.80 -20.79
CA GLY A 343 36.02 47.92 -21.42
C GLY A 343 34.80 47.55 -22.28
N VAL A 344 33.93 48.54 -22.48
CA VAL A 344 32.71 48.44 -23.30
C VAL A 344 32.40 49.78 -23.96
N ALA A 345 31.82 49.74 -25.16
CA ALA A 345 31.55 50.92 -26.00
C ALA A 345 30.83 52.09 -25.33
N LYS A 346 29.98 51.85 -24.32
CA LYS A 346 29.23 52.90 -23.62
C LYS A 346 30.03 53.60 -22.50
N GLN A 347 31.11 52.98 -22.01
CA GLN A 347 31.88 53.45 -20.86
C GLN A 347 33.28 53.91 -21.28
N TRP A 348 34.12 52.97 -21.72
CA TRP A 348 35.47 53.24 -22.20
C TRP A 348 35.92 52.10 -23.11
N LEU A 349 36.59 52.45 -24.21
CA LEU A 349 37.26 51.51 -25.10
C LEU A 349 38.70 51.95 -25.33
N PRO A 350 39.65 51.02 -25.43
CA PRO A 350 41.01 51.35 -25.81
C PRO A 350 41.04 51.87 -27.25
N GLN A 351 41.79 52.94 -27.46
CA GLN A 351 42.13 53.47 -28.79
C GLN A 351 43.34 52.73 -29.38
N GLN A 352 44.21 52.22 -28.51
CA GLN A 352 45.38 51.44 -28.88
C GLN A 352 45.42 50.14 -28.06
N VAL A 353 45.63 49.02 -28.75
CA VAL A 353 45.85 47.70 -28.14
C VAL A 353 47.16 47.15 -28.69
N LEU A 354 48.14 46.98 -27.82
CA LEU A 354 49.43 46.36 -28.13
C LEU A 354 49.49 44.97 -27.52
N LEU A 355 49.90 43.98 -28.31
CA LEU A 355 50.20 42.63 -27.86
C LEU A 355 51.71 42.44 -27.93
N ASN A 356 52.36 42.22 -26.79
CA ASN A 356 53.81 42.06 -26.66
C ASN A 356 54.62 43.22 -27.28
N GLY A 357 54.10 44.45 -27.19
CA GLY A 357 54.75 45.66 -27.71
C GLY A 357 54.40 46.01 -29.16
N GLU A 358 53.74 45.12 -29.91
CA GLU A 358 53.32 45.35 -31.30
C GLU A 358 51.80 45.59 -31.40
N PRO A 359 51.30 46.36 -32.40
CA PRO A 359 49.87 46.52 -32.63
C PRO A 359 49.15 45.17 -32.82
N ALA A 360 48.08 44.95 -32.05
CA ALA A 360 47.32 43.71 -32.13
C ALA A 360 46.63 43.54 -33.51
N GLN A 361 46.95 42.46 -34.23
CA GLN A 361 46.46 42.24 -35.60
C GLN A 361 45.08 41.59 -35.68
N ALA A 362 44.63 40.91 -34.61
CA ALA A 362 43.42 40.10 -34.59
C ALA A 362 42.48 40.53 -33.45
N LEU A 363 41.84 41.69 -33.64
CA LEU A 363 40.82 42.23 -32.74
C LEU A 363 39.43 42.01 -33.32
N LEU A 364 38.50 41.55 -32.49
CA LEU A 364 37.10 41.38 -32.84
C LEU A 364 36.22 42.23 -31.91
N ARG A 365 35.37 43.09 -32.47
CA ARG A 365 34.34 43.80 -31.71
C ARG A 365 33.02 43.06 -31.80
N GLN A 366 32.49 42.61 -30.67
CA GLN A 366 31.20 41.94 -30.60
C GLN A 366 30.03 42.94 -30.64
N LYS A 367 28.80 42.45 -30.90
CA LYS A 367 27.57 43.27 -30.96
C LYS A 367 27.28 44.06 -29.67
N ASN A 368 27.72 43.55 -28.52
CA ASN A 368 27.62 44.22 -27.21
C ASN A 368 28.65 45.36 -27.03
N GLY A 369 29.53 45.58 -28.00
CA GLY A 369 30.56 46.62 -27.99
C GLY A 369 31.84 46.24 -27.26
N GLN A 370 32.01 44.98 -26.83
CA GLN A 370 33.22 44.45 -26.19
C GLN A 370 34.28 44.04 -27.22
N ILE A 371 35.56 44.23 -26.88
CA ILE A 371 36.69 43.86 -27.74
C ILE A 371 37.27 42.52 -27.27
N TRP A 372 37.51 41.63 -28.23
CA TRP A 372 38.17 40.35 -28.04
C TRP A 372 39.49 40.34 -28.80
N LEU A 373 40.51 39.76 -28.18
CA LEU A 373 41.86 39.61 -28.72
C LEU A 373 42.15 38.14 -28.96
N ASN A 374 42.60 37.76 -30.15
CA ASN A 374 43.14 36.42 -30.37
C ASN A 374 44.54 36.32 -29.74
N VAL A 375 44.75 35.32 -28.89
CA VAL A 375 46.02 35.08 -28.19
C VAL A 375 46.46 33.64 -28.46
N THR A 376 47.74 33.45 -28.78
CA THR A 376 48.31 32.11 -29.01
C THR A 376 48.62 31.43 -27.68
N LYS A 377 49.05 30.17 -27.72
CA LYS A 377 49.51 29.45 -26.52
C LYS A 377 50.77 30.12 -25.97
N GLY A 378 50.76 30.53 -24.70
CA GLY A 378 51.90 31.17 -24.04
C GLY A 378 51.50 32.25 -23.04
N ILE A 379 52.50 33.01 -22.60
CA ILE A 379 52.34 34.19 -21.74
C ILE A 379 52.44 35.44 -22.61
N HIS A 380 51.49 36.35 -22.47
CA HIS A 380 51.36 37.54 -23.28
C HIS A 380 51.13 38.76 -22.41
N GLN A 381 51.72 39.89 -22.82
CA GLN A 381 51.50 41.19 -22.21
C GLN A 381 50.65 42.04 -23.15
N VAL A 382 49.49 42.47 -22.67
CA VAL A 382 48.57 43.32 -23.42
C VAL A 382 48.57 44.71 -22.81
N GLN A 383 48.88 45.72 -23.62
CA GLN A 383 48.79 47.11 -23.23
C GLN A 383 47.60 47.77 -23.93
N LEU A 384 46.73 48.39 -23.13
CA LEU A 384 45.54 49.09 -23.56
C LEU A 384 45.71 50.57 -23.23
N ALA A 385 45.50 51.46 -24.18
CA ALA A 385 45.55 52.90 -23.95
C ALA A 385 44.38 53.59 -24.64
N GLY A 386 43.77 54.58 -23.97
CA GLY A 386 42.69 55.36 -24.55
C GLY A 386 42.24 56.52 -23.67
N THR A 387 41.62 57.53 -24.28
CA THR A 387 41.08 58.68 -23.55
C THR A 387 39.86 58.29 -22.71
N LEU A 388 39.81 58.74 -21.45
CA LEU A 388 38.64 58.65 -20.58
C LEU A 388 37.54 59.62 -21.06
N PRO A 389 36.25 59.23 -21.02
CA PRO A 389 35.16 60.13 -21.38
C PRO A 389 35.05 61.30 -20.38
N LYS A 390 34.48 62.43 -20.84
CA LYS A 390 34.18 63.61 -20.01
C LYS A 390 32.94 63.38 -19.13
N ARG A 391 32.96 62.33 -18.30
CA ARG A 391 31.91 61.99 -17.33
C ARG A 391 32.45 62.01 -15.91
N HIS A 392 31.56 62.19 -14.94
CA HIS A 392 31.89 62.17 -13.53
C HIS A 392 32.25 60.76 -13.03
N THR A 393 31.61 59.73 -13.59
CA THR A 393 31.84 58.32 -13.25
C THR A 393 32.07 57.49 -14.50
N VAL A 394 33.08 56.63 -14.47
CA VAL A 394 33.44 55.70 -15.56
C VAL A 394 33.55 54.30 -14.98
N GLN A 395 32.92 53.32 -15.62
CA GLN A 395 32.97 51.92 -15.18
C GLN A 395 33.80 51.07 -16.14
N LEU A 396 34.77 50.32 -15.61
CA LEU A 396 35.62 49.40 -16.36
C LEU A 396 35.28 47.94 -15.98
N PRO A 397 34.49 47.23 -16.80
CA PRO A 397 34.22 45.81 -16.57
C PRO A 397 35.46 44.96 -16.82
N LEU A 398 35.63 43.90 -16.00
CA LEU A 398 36.76 42.97 -16.03
C LEU A 398 36.29 41.55 -16.42
N PRO A 399 36.06 41.27 -17.71
CA PRO A 399 35.44 40.03 -18.19
C PRO A 399 36.32 38.79 -18.00
N LEU A 400 37.63 38.92 -18.17
CA LEU A 400 38.61 37.94 -17.70
C LEU A 400 39.18 38.48 -16.39
N LYS A 401 38.65 37.98 -15.26
CA LYS A 401 38.94 38.52 -13.93
C LYS A 401 40.44 38.38 -13.60
N PRO A 402 41.15 39.50 -13.34
CA PRO A 402 42.54 39.43 -12.92
C PRO A 402 42.66 38.89 -11.50
N HIS A 403 43.70 38.11 -11.23
CA HIS A 403 43.95 37.60 -9.87
C HIS A 403 44.49 38.69 -8.94
N PHE A 404 45.25 39.65 -9.47
CA PHE A 404 45.79 40.78 -8.72
C PHE A 404 45.70 42.08 -9.54
N VAL A 405 45.24 43.15 -8.92
CA VAL A 405 45.10 44.48 -9.52
C VAL A 405 45.86 45.52 -8.73
N GLU A 406 46.69 46.28 -9.43
CA GLU A 406 47.43 47.41 -8.88
C GLU A 406 47.00 48.68 -9.62
N ILE A 407 46.57 49.70 -8.88
CA ILE A 407 46.00 50.92 -9.46
C ILE A 407 46.75 52.15 -8.96
N LYS A 408 47.21 52.98 -9.90
CA LYS A 408 47.70 54.33 -9.66
C LYS A 408 46.75 55.30 -10.33
N ALA A 409 45.95 55.99 -9.53
CA ALA A 409 44.98 56.96 -10.02
C ALA A 409 45.29 58.35 -9.48
N THR A 410 45.28 59.36 -10.35
CA THR A 410 45.43 60.78 -9.98
C THR A 410 44.17 61.54 -10.39
N GLY A 411 43.52 62.21 -9.43
CA GLY A 411 42.26 62.94 -9.68
C GLY A 411 40.99 62.08 -9.77
N TRP A 412 41.09 60.78 -9.45
CA TRP A 412 40.00 59.81 -9.47
C TRP A 412 39.97 58.96 -8.20
N ARG A 413 38.80 58.84 -7.58
CA ARG A 413 38.48 57.83 -6.57
C ARG A 413 38.13 56.52 -7.24
N VAL A 414 38.65 55.41 -6.71
CA VAL A 414 38.46 54.07 -7.28
C VAL A 414 37.71 53.17 -6.30
N GLU A 415 36.68 52.50 -6.79
CA GLU A 415 35.88 51.51 -6.05
C GLU A 415 35.92 50.16 -6.79
N GLY A 416 35.85 49.06 -6.05
CA GLY A 416 35.88 47.69 -6.59
C GLY A 416 37.24 46.97 -6.51
N VAL A 417 38.20 47.49 -5.74
CA VAL A 417 39.45 46.79 -5.36
C VAL A 417 39.50 46.59 -3.85
N HIS A 418 39.80 45.37 -3.42
CA HIS A 418 39.93 44.96 -2.02
C HIS A 418 41.34 45.27 -1.49
N GLU A 419 41.52 45.37 -0.16
CA GLU A 419 42.82 45.67 0.47
C GLU A 419 43.94 44.67 0.10
N ASN A 420 43.58 43.45 -0.29
CA ASN A 420 44.49 42.39 -0.74
C ASN A 420 44.81 42.44 -2.25
N GLY A 421 44.36 43.47 -2.97
CA GLY A 421 44.59 43.63 -4.40
C GLY A 421 43.69 42.77 -5.31
N ILE A 422 42.67 42.10 -4.75
CA ILE A 422 41.66 41.39 -5.54
C ILE A 422 40.60 42.38 -6.02
N ALA A 423 40.26 42.34 -7.31
CA ALA A 423 39.19 43.18 -7.86
C ALA A 423 37.83 42.47 -7.83
N ASP A 424 36.75 43.25 -7.79
CA ASP A 424 35.41 42.80 -8.15
C ASP A 424 35.30 42.57 -9.67
N GLU A 425 34.14 42.14 -10.18
CA GLU A 425 33.93 41.94 -11.63
C GLU A 425 34.02 43.25 -12.46
N GLN A 426 34.04 44.40 -11.79
CA GLN A 426 34.11 45.73 -12.41
C GLN A 426 34.80 46.71 -11.47
N LEU A 427 35.45 47.72 -12.06
CA LEU A 427 36.02 48.85 -11.33
C LEU A 427 35.23 50.11 -11.66
N GLN A 428 35.02 50.96 -10.66
CA GLN A 428 34.36 52.25 -10.82
C GLN A 428 35.32 53.37 -10.48
N PHE A 429 35.48 54.30 -11.43
CA PHE A 429 36.30 55.50 -11.30
C PHE A 429 35.39 56.72 -11.18
N THR A 430 35.55 57.51 -10.12
CA THR A 430 34.77 58.74 -9.87
C THR A 430 35.70 59.93 -9.73
N ARG A 431 35.49 61.04 -10.44
CA ARG A 431 36.38 62.22 -10.38
C ARG A 431 36.36 62.86 -9.00
N GLU A 432 37.52 63.30 -8.50
CA GLU A 432 37.63 63.89 -7.15
C GLU A 432 37.32 65.40 -7.09
N GLN A 433 37.43 66.13 -8.21
CA GLN A 433 36.99 67.54 -8.34
C GLN A 433 36.53 67.87 -9.78
N GLY A 434 35.38 68.54 -9.92
CA GLY A 434 34.91 69.14 -11.17
C GLY A 434 33.41 69.43 -11.20
N GLU A 435 33.05 70.71 -11.31
CA GLU A 435 31.69 71.26 -11.43
C GLU A 435 30.83 70.56 -12.49
N SER A 436 29.51 70.64 -12.26
CA SER A 436 28.43 70.14 -13.09
C SER A 436 28.60 70.50 -14.58
N LEU A 437 29.13 69.56 -15.37
CA LEU A 437 28.80 69.46 -16.79
C LEU A 437 27.49 68.68 -16.90
N ALA A 438 26.37 69.37 -16.66
CA ALA A 438 25.05 68.85 -16.96
C ALA A 438 24.79 68.92 -18.48
N GLU A 439 25.34 67.96 -19.22
CA GLU A 439 24.75 67.57 -20.49
C GLU A 439 23.50 66.74 -20.17
N LEU A 440 22.35 67.08 -20.76
CA LEU A 440 21.07 66.40 -20.56
C LEU A 440 21.16 64.95 -21.08
N GLU A 441 21.72 64.06 -20.27
CA GLU A 441 21.75 62.62 -20.55
C GLU A 441 20.35 62.02 -20.27
N MET A 442 19.94 61.10 -21.15
CA MET A 442 18.76 60.26 -20.98
C MET A 442 19.01 59.34 -19.76
N GLY A 443 18.61 59.80 -18.57
CA GLY A 443 18.99 59.21 -17.29
C GLY A 443 18.60 57.74 -17.15
N ASN A 444 19.55 56.90 -16.74
CA ASN A 444 19.26 55.54 -16.29
C ASN A 444 18.24 55.58 -15.16
N LEU A 445 17.18 54.78 -15.26
CA LEU A 445 16.18 54.63 -14.19
C LEU A 445 16.87 54.24 -12.87
N PRO A 446 16.42 54.80 -11.72
CA PRO A 446 16.93 54.38 -10.42
C PRO A 446 16.74 52.87 -10.27
N PRO A 447 17.71 52.15 -9.69
CA PRO A 447 17.65 50.70 -9.62
C PRO A 447 16.45 50.25 -8.79
N PHE A 448 15.67 49.29 -9.29
CA PHE A 448 14.53 48.69 -8.59
C PHE A 448 14.66 47.17 -8.58
N VAL A 449 14.52 46.58 -7.40
CA VAL A 449 14.63 45.13 -7.19
C VAL A 449 13.40 44.57 -6.47
N GLN A 450 13.10 43.31 -6.71
CA GLN A 450 12.11 42.54 -5.97
C GLN A 450 12.86 41.52 -5.09
N ILE A 451 12.60 41.52 -3.79
CA ILE A 451 13.14 40.55 -2.84
C ILE A 451 12.10 39.46 -2.62
N GLU A 452 12.44 38.22 -2.91
CA GLU A 452 11.62 37.04 -2.64
C GLU A 452 12.20 36.32 -1.42
N ARG A 453 11.44 36.21 -0.33
CA ARG A 453 11.81 35.45 0.87
C ARG A 453 10.91 34.22 0.96
N THR A 454 11.50 33.04 0.94
CA THR A 454 10.78 31.77 1.15
C THR A 454 11.20 31.17 2.48
N LEU A 455 10.28 31.14 3.44
CA LEU A 455 10.48 30.52 4.74
C LEU A 455 10.24 29.01 4.62
N LEU A 456 11.29 28.22 4.84
CA LEU A 456 11.27 26.76 4.79
C LEU A 456 11.22 26.22 6.22
N LEU A 457 10.02 25.86 6.69
CA LEU A 457 9.79 25.41 8.07
C LEU A 457 9.71 23.87 8.13
N GLY A 458 10.88 23.25 8.19
CA GLY A 458 11.07 21.79 8.30
C GLY A 458 11.54 21.35 9.69
N LEU A 459 12.40 20.33 9.71
CA LEU A 459 13.16 19.95 10.92
C LEU A 459 14.20 21.01 11.30
N GLU A 460 14.83 21.60 10.29
CA GLU A 460 15.66 22.80 10.37
C GLU A 460 14.90 23.95 9.70
N TRP A 461 15.06 25.15 10.24
CA TRP A 461 14.37 26.34 9.75
C TRP A 461 15.33 27.16 8.90
N GLN A 462 14.97 27.37 7.65
CA GLN A 462 15.80 28.07 6.67
C GLN A 462 14.99 29.16 5.99
N ILE A 463 15.69 30.18 5.48
CA ILE A 463 15.11 31.21 4.64
C ILE A 463 15.92 31.25 3.36
N GLU A 464 15.24 31.12 2.23
CA GLU A 464 15.81 31.36 0.92
C GLU A 464 15.44 32.77 0.49
N THR A 465 16.45 33.64 0.34
CA THR A 465 16.25 35.01 -0.12
C THR A 465 16.82 35.17 -1.51
N ARG A 466 15.99 35.63 -2.45
CA ARG A 466 16.38 35.93 -3.83
C ARG A 466 16.09 37.39 -4.13
N VAL A 467 17.06 38.08 -4.71
CA VAL A 467 16.97 39.47 -5.13
C VAL A 467 16.93 39.49 -6.65
N VAL A 468 15.81 39.94 -7.21
CA VAL A 468 15.55 39.95 -8.66
C VAL A 468 15.50 41.38 -9.16
N ARG A 469 16.34 41.71 -10.14
CA ARG A 469 16.34 43.01 -10.81
C ARG A 469 15.08 43.17 -11.67
N LYS A 470 14.42 44.32 -11.54
CA LYS A 470 13.27 44.70 -12.37
C LYS A 470 13.56 45.83 -13.35
N THR A 471 14.64 46.57 -13.14
CA THR A 471 15.14 47.56 -14.10
C THR A 471 15.96 46.92 -15.23
N PRO A 472 16.13 47.59 -16.39
CA PRO A 472 17.00 47.12 -17.46
C PRO A 472 18.44 46.85 -16.99
N LYS A 473 19.10 45.89 -17.64
CA LYS A 473 20.53 45.60 -17.44
C LYS A 473 21.39 46.75 -17.94
N GLY A 474 22.56 46.95 -17.35
CA GLY A 474 23.52 47.99 -17.76
C GLY A 474 24.07 48.87 -16.64
N SER A 475 23.50 48.80 -15.43
CA SER A 475 24.00 49.48 -14.23
C SER A 475 24.17 48.51 -13.06
N ALA A 476 25.22 48.69 -12.26
CA ALA A 476 25.40 47.93 -11.02
C ALA A 476 24.39 48.37 -9.96
N ILE A 477 24.03 47.46 -9.05
CA ILE A 477 23.13 47.75 -7.93
C ILE A 477 23.81 47.31 -6.64
N VAL A 478 23.95 48.22 -5.68
CA VAL A 478 24.42 47.94 -4.33
C VAL A 478 23.27 48.16 -3.36
N LEU A 479 22.95 47.16 -2.54
CA LEU A 479 21.81 47.17 -1.63
C LEU A 479 22.17 46.56 -0.27
N GLU A 480 21.60 47.14 0.78
CA GLU A 480 21.59 46.54 2.11
C GLU A 480 20.22 45.93 2.41
N ILE A 481 20.19 44.64 2.74
CA ILE A 481 18.94 43.91 3.02
C ILE A 481 18.93 43.48 4.48
N PRO A 482 17.98 43.95 5.31
CA PRO A 482 17.93 43.59 6.72
C PRO A 482 17.58 42.10 6.89
N LEU A 483 18.33 41.41 7.75
CA LEU A 483 18.07 40.04 8.16
C LEU A 483 16.99 40.00 9.25
N LEU A 484 16.26 38.89 9.36
CA LEU A 484 15.32 38.66 10.44
C LEU A 484 16.07 38.45 11.77
N LYS A 485 15.35 38.63 12.87
CA LYS A 485 15.89 38.41 14.21
C LYS A 485 16.30 36.93 14.38
N GLY A 486 17.58 36.70 14.65
CA GLY A 486 18.15 35.35 14.79
C GLY A 486 18.46 34.64 13.47
N GLU A 487 18.43 35.36 12.34
CA GLU A 487 18.85 34.85 11.02
C GLU A 487 20.37 34.90 10.88
N SER A 488 20.97 33.81 10.39
CA SER A 488 22.41 33.68 10.11
C SER A 488 22.63 33.16 8.69
N VAL A 489 23.37 33.93 7.88
CA VAL A 489 23.64 33.60 6.48
C VAL A 489 24.66 32.45 6.40
N THR A 490 24.33 31.38 5.66
CA THR A 490 25.20 30.20 5.52
C THR A 490 25.89 30.12 4.16
N SER A 491 25.68 31.10 3.29
CA SER A 491 26.23 31.14 1.92
C SER A 491 27.56 31.91 1.90
N GLU A 492 28.62 31.33 1.33
CA GLU A 492 29.99 31.89 1.37
C GLU A 492 30.14 33.26 0.69
N ASN A 493 29.23 33.62 -0.22
CA ASN A 493 29.38 34.80 -1.10
C ASN A 493 28.61 36.06 -0.63
N VAL A 494 28.04 36.06 0.59
CA VAL A 494 27.26 37.22 1.10
C VAL A 494 27.85 37.70 2.41
N ARG A 495 28.33 38.96 2.42
CA ARG A 495 28.85 39.62 3.62
C ARG A 495 27.69 40.18 4.44
N VAL A 496 27.78 40.03 5.75
CA VAL A 496 26.82 40.58 6.71
C VAL A 496 27.51 41.66 7.54
N GLU A 497 26.91 42.83 7.63
CA GLU A 497 27.38 43.97 8.41
C GLU A 497 26.18 44.60 9.13
N ASP A 498 26.27 44.82 10.44
CA ASP A 498 25.19 45.36 11.28
C ASP A 498 23.82 44.69 11.11
N GLY A 499 23.79 43.35 10.95
CA GLY A 499 22.56 42.58 10.76
C GLY A 499 21.90 42.76 9.39
N LYS A 500 22.62 43.33 8.42
CA LYS A 500 22.18 43.48 7.03
C LYS A 500 23.10 42.70 6.10
N ALA A 501 22.51 42.03 5.11
CA ALA A 501 23.24 41.43 4.00
C ALA A 501 23.62 42.52 2.98
N LEU A 502 24.91 42.63 2.67
CA LEU A 502 25.46 43.51 1.64
C LEU A 502 25.44 42.81 0.29
N ILE A 503 24.64 43.33 -0.63
CA ILE A 503 24.43 42.71 -1.94
C ILE A 503 24.94 43.63 -3.05
N ASN A 504 25.85 43.10 -3.87
CA ASN A 504 26.33 43.74 -5.09
C ASN A 504 25.87 42.94 -6.32
N LEU A 505 25.07 43.56 -7.17
CA LEU A 505 24.55 42.97 -8.40
C LEU A 505 25.21 43.64 -9.62
N SER A 506 26.03 42.88 -10.34
CA SER A 506 26.74 43.39 -11.52
C SER A 506 25.78 43.80 -12.66
N PRO A 507 26.21 44.68 -13.60
CA PRO A 507 25.34 45.24 -14.65
C PRO A 507 24.62 44.23 -15.53
N GLN A 508 25.18 43.03 -15.69
CA GLN A 508 24.62 41.96 -16.52
C GLN A 508 23.81 40.92 -15.72
N LYS A 509 23.93 40.95 -14.38
CA LYS A 509 23.30 40.00 -13.47
C LYS A 509 21.87 40.45 -13.18
N SER A 510 20.91 39.57 -13.47
CA SER A 510 19.47 39.81 -13.23
C SER A 510 19.02 39.39 -11.84
N GLU A 511 19.79 38.55 -11.15
CA GLU A 511 19.41 38.01 -9.86
C GLU A 511 20.60 37.55 -9.02
N THR A 512 20.40 37.50 -7.70
CA THR A 512 21.33 36.88 -6.76
C THR A 512 20.54 36.36 -5.57
N GLY A 513 21.08 35.41 -4.80
CA GLY A 513 20.37 34.87 -3.66
C GLY A 513 21.29 34.15 -2.67
N TRP A 514 20.76 33.91 -1.48
CA TRP A 514 21.44 33.20 -0.41
C TRP A 514 20.44 32.39 0.40
N ILE A 515 21.00 31.46 1.17
CA ILE A 515 20.29 30.70 2.18
C ILE A 515 20.82 31.12 3.55
N SER A 516 19.90 31.27 4.48
CA SER A 516 20.17 31.51 5.89
C SER A 516 19.42 30.49 6.76
N VAL A 517 19.97 30.23 7.94
CA VAL A 517 19.34 29.44 8.99
C VAL A 517 18.86 30.40 10.07
N PHE A 518 17.73 30.13 10.68
CA PHE A 518 17.24 30.96 11.78
C PHE A 518 16.70 30.11 12.94
N GLU A 519 16.81 30.63 14.16
CA GLU A 519 16.38 29.92 15.37
C GLU A 519 14.87 29.67 15.39
N LYS A 520 14.45 28.54 15.98
CA LYS A 520 13.04 28.17 16.13
C LYS A 520 12.35 29.08 17.15
N GLN A 521 11.24 29.69 16.74
CA GLN A 521 10.47 30.65 17.54
C GLN A 521 8.99 30.36 17.38
N ASN A 522 8.18 30.60 18.41
CA ASN A 522 6.74 30.39 18.31
C ASN A 522 6.03 31.46 17.47
N THR A 523 6.68 32.60 17.22
CA THR A 523 6.11 33.69 16.45
C THR A 523 7.19 34.28 15.55
N ILE A 524 6.89 34.40 14.25
CA ILE A 524 7.73 35.10 13.27
C ILE A 524 6.96 36.34 12.81
N SER A 525 7.62 37.50 12.86
CA SER A 525 7.08 38.74 12.32
C SER A 525 7.93 39.22 11.14
N LEU A 526 7.29 39.46 10.00
CA LEU A 526 7.87 40.01 8.78
C LEU A 526 7.24 41.39 8.56
N THR A 527 8.05 42.45 8.52
CA THR A 527 7.58 43.82 8.28
C THR A 527 8.25 44.35 7.02
N ALA A 528 7.43 44.87 6.09
CA ALA A 528 7.93 45.43 4.85
C ALA A 528 8.57 46.81 5.09
N PRO A 529 9.77 47.07 4.53
CA PRO A 529 10.50 48.31 4.75
C PRO A 529 9.84 49.52 4.07
N ASP A 530 9.96 50.70 4.70
CA ASP A 530 9.44 51.98 4.21
C ASP A 530 10.34 52.61 3.13
N ASN A 531 10.64 51.90 2.04
CA ASN A 531 11.43 52.44 0.93
C ASN A 531 10.82 52.17 -0.45
N THR A 532 11.09 53.08 -1.40
CA THR A 532 10.54 53.03 -2.76
C THR A 532 11.45 52.33 -3.77
N VAL A 533 12.63 51.87 -3.33
CA VAL A 533 13.71 51.34 -4.18
C VAL A 533 13.62 49.80 -4.34
N ARG A 534 12.70 49.14 -3.63
CA ARG A 534 12.47 47.70 -3.69
C ARG A 534 11.04 47.30 -3.35
N SER A 535 10.64 46.09 -3.76
CA SER A 535 9.42 45.42 -3.29
C SER A 535 9.75 44.07 -2.69
N GLU A 536 8.90 43.55 -1.81
CA GLU A 536 9.07 42.22 -1.22
C GLU A 536 7.94 41.26 -1.62
N VAL A 537 8.27 39.98 -1.70
CA VAL A 537 7.35 38.86 -1.83
C VAL A 537 7.72 37.83 -0.79
N TRP A 538 6.77 37.50 0.08
CA TRP A 538 6.99 36.50 1.12
C TRP A 538 6.27 35.21 0.73
N ARG A 539 6.93 34.08 0.95
CA ARG A 539 6.40 32.75 0.72
C ARG A 539 6.68 31.90 1.95
N LEU A 540 5.76 30.99 2.25
CA LEU A 540 5.91 30.03 3.33
C LEU A 540 5.76 28.62 2.76
N ASP A 541 6.72 27.77 3.08
CA ASP A 541 6.66 26.34 2.83
C ASP A 541 6.83 25.63 4.18
N ALA A 542 5.71 25.28 4.81
CA ALA A 542 5.68 24.66 6.12
C ALA A 542 5.40 23.15 5.99
N SER A 543 6.27 22.34 6.58
CA SER A 543 6.06 20.89 6.66
C SER A 543 4.89 20.53 7.59
N ALA A 544 4.30 19.34 7.37
CA ALA A 544 3.13 18.87 8.12
C ALA A 544 3.34 18.66 9.64
N ILE A 545 4.57 18.81 10.13
CA ILE A 545 4.88 18.76 11.57
C ILE A 545 4.61 20.10 12.28
N TRP A 546 4.39 21.19 11.53
CA TRP A 546 4.09 22.51 12.06
C TRP A 546 2.65 22.90 11.73
N HIS A 547 1.96 23.46 12.71
CA HIS A 547 0.72 24.19 12.53
C HIS A 547 1.04 25.68 12.50
N VAL A 548 0.53 26.38 11.49
CA VAL A 548 0.79 27.82 11.28
C VAL A 548 -0.54 28.57 11.27
N GLU A 549 -0.72 29.47 12.23
CA GLU A 549 -1.80 30.45 12.21
C GLU A 549 -1.25 31.77 11.65
N ILE A 550 -1.99 32.38 10.73
CA ILE A 550 -1.56 33.55 9.97
C ILE A 550 -2.37 34.76 10.42
N GLU A 551 -1.69 35.84 10.78
CA GLU A 551 -2.28 37.11 11.20
C GLU A 551 -1.66 38.28 10.41
N GLY A 552 -2.46 39.30 10.09
CA GLY A 552 -2.04 40.47 9.32
C GLY A 552 -2.60 40.47 7.90
N ILE A 553 -1.71 40.52 6.90
CA ILE A 553 -2.09 40.71 5.50
C ILE A 553 -2.66 39.44 4.81
N PRO A 554 -3.61 39.59 3.87
CA PRO A 554 -4.26 38.46 3.21
C PRO A 554 -3.32 37.73 2.23
N VAL A 555 -3.52 36.42 2.11
CA VAL A 555 -2.78 35.57 1.16
C VAL A 555 -3.22 35.88 -0.27
N VAL A 556 -2.27 36.21 -1.14
CA VAL A 556 -2.52 36.53 -2.57
C VAL A 556 -2.62 35.26 -3.41
N HIS A 557 -1.90 34.21 -3.02
CA HIS A 557 -1.89 32.92 -3.70
C HIS A 557 -1.51 31.82 -2.70
N HIS A 558 -2.21 30.67 -2.68
CA HIS A 558 -2.02 29.65 -1.64
C HIS A 558 -1.54 28.28 -2.15
N GLN A 559 -1.49 28.05 -3.47
CA GLN A 559 -1.15 26.74 -4.01
C GLN A 559 -0.34 26.82 -5.30
N ALA A 560 0.86 26.23 -5.30
CA ALA A 560 1.67 26.04 -6.49
C ALA A 560 1.91 24.54 -6.70
N GLU A 561 1.59 24.02 -7.89
CA GLU A 561 1.85 22.60 -8.27
C GLU A 561 1.30 21.56 -7.27
N GLY A 562 0.13 21.83 -6.67
CA GLY A 562 -0.49 20.95 -5.68
C GLY A 562 0.06 21.07 -4.25
N ARG A 563 1.06 21.93 -4.00
CA ARG A 563 1.63 22.18 -2.67
C ARG A 563 1.04 23.42 -2.02
N TRP A 564 0.86 23.38 -0.70
CA TRP A 564 0.44 24.54 0.10
C TRP A 564 1.64 25.49 0.24
N LEU A 565 1.61 26.60 -0.50
CA LEU A 565 2.70 27.57 -0.58
C LEU A 565 2.13 29.00 -0.56
N PRO A 566 1.58 29.47 0.57
CA PRO A 566 1.00 30.80 0.65
C PRO A 566 2.03 31.88 0.34
N GLN A 567 1.60 32.85 -0.45
CA GLN A 567 2.38 33.98 -0.93
C GLN A 567 1.70 35.30 -0.56
N TRP A 568 2.50 36.23 -0.05
CA TRP A 568 2.11 37.59 0.28
C TRP A 568 2.93 38.61 -0.50
N ARG A 569 2.33 39.78 -0.75
CA ARG A 569 2.97 40.93 -1.40
C ARG A 569 2.67 42.18 -0.57
N PRO A 570 3.45 42.43 0.50
CA PRO A 570 3.19 43.52 1.42
C PRO A 570 3.44 44.89 0.78
N TRP A 571 2.65 45.88 1.19
CA TRP A 571 2.95 47.30 1.00
C TRP A 571 3.93 47.78 2.08
N PRO A 572 4.65 48.91 1.85
CA PRO A 572 5.52 49.50 2.87
C PRO A 572 4.81 49.69 4.22
N GLY A 573 5.43 49.24 5.30
CA GLY A 573 4.88 49.28 6.66
C GLY A 573 3.95 48.12 7.05
N GLU A 574 3.46 47.32 6.09
CA GLU A 574 2.63 46.16 6.40
C GLU A 574 3.43 45.05 7.10
N THR A 575 2.74 44.35 8.01
CA THR A 575 3.34 43.27 8.81
C THR A 575 2.55 41.97 8.67
N LEU A 576 3.27 40.86 8.54
CA LEU A 576 2.77 39.50 8.57
C LEU A 576 3.29 38.81 9.83
N THR A 577 2.38 38.25 10.62
CA THR A 577 2.71 37.49 11.83
C THR A 577 2.30 36.03 11.64
N LEU A 578 3.26 35.12 11.85
CA LEU A 578 3.06 33.68 11.78
C LEU A 578 3.20 33.09 13.19
N HIS A 579 2.11 32.53 13.72
CA HIS A 579 2.13 31.79 14.98
C HIS A 579 2.34 30.31 14.71
N LEU A 580 3.40 29.76 15.28
CA LEU A 580 3.95 28.45 14.95
C LEU A 580 3.82 27.54 16.16
N SER A 581 3.13 26.42 15.99
CA SER A 581 3.00 25.40 17.01
C SER A 581 3.25 24.02 16.45
N ARG A 582 3.78 23.11 17.27
CA ARG A 582 3.93 21.70 16.92
C ARG A 582 2.79 20.91 17.56
N PRO A 583 1.90 20.28 16.77
CA PRO A 583 0.84 19.45 17.32
C PRO A 583 1.41 18.32 18.18
N LYS A 584 0.84 18.10 19.37
CA LYS A 584 1.21 16.96 20.22
C LYS A 584 0.62 15.69 19.64
N GLY A 585 1.45 14.67 19.42
CA GLY A 585 0.98 13.35 18.99
C GLY A 585 0.14 12.64 20.06
N VAL A 586 -0.89 11.92 19.64
CA VAL A 586 -1.70 11.06 20.53
C VAL A 586 -1.02 9.70 20.67
N THR A 587 -0.87 9.22 21.90
CA THR A 587 -0.30 7.90 22.18
C THR A 587 -1.16 6.80 21.54
N GLY A 588 -0.56 5.94 20.73
CA GLY A 588 -1.23 4.76 20.19
C GLY A 588 -0.27 3.59 19.99
N GLN A 589 -0.82 2.44 19.61
CA GLN A 589 -0.02 1.23 19.41
C GLN A 589 0.96 1.43 18.24
N VAL A 590 2.24 1.20 18.53
CA VAL A 590 3.36 1.25 17.58
C VAL A 590 3.79 -0.13 17.11
N LEU A 591 3.25 -1.19 17.71
CA LEU A 591 3.47 -2.59 17.41
C LEU A 591 2.12 -3.29 17.36
N THR A 592 1.88 -4.07 16.31
CA THR A 592 0.69 -4.90 16.16
C THR A 592 1.11 -6.31 15.74
N ILE A 593 0.63 -7.34 16.45
CA ILE A 593 0.74 -8.72 16.00
C ILE A 593 -0.47 -9.02 15.12
N ASP A 594 -0.25 -9.00 13.81
CA ASP A 594 -1.30 -9.28 12.83
C ASP A 594 -1.73 -10.75 12.86
N ARG A 595 -0.78 -11.66 13.12
CA ARG A 595 -1.03 -13.10 13.18
C ARG A 595 -0.06 -13.82 14.11
N SER A 596 -0.59 -14.76 14.89
CA SER A 596 0.18 -15.74 15.65
C SER A 596 -0.29 -17.16 15.33
N GLN A 597 0.61 -18.02 14.90
CA GLN A 597 0.36 -19.43 14.65
C GLN A 597 1.26 -20.29 15.55
N LEU A 598 0.65 -21.11 16.40
CA LEU A 598 1.36 -22.07 17.26
C LEU A 598 1.14 -23.48 16.70
N ILE A 599 2.21 -24.09 16.20
CA ILE A 599 2.21 -25.47 15.71
C ILE A 599 2.83 -26.36 16.79
N VAL A 600 2.05 -27.32 17.29
CA VAL A 600 2.42 -28.20 18.40
C VAL A 600 2.50 -29.64 17.90
N SER A 601 3.66 -30.27 18.08
CA SER A 601 3.91 -31.67 17.70
C SER A 601 4.22 -32.47 18.97
N PRO A 602 3.20 -33.06 19.63
CA PRO A 602 3.39 -33.78 20.86
C PRO A 602 4.02 -35.15 20.62
N GLY A 603 5.11 -35.44 21.33
CA GLY A 603 5.80 -36.74 21.34
C GLY A 603 5.51 -37.56 22.58
N GLN A 604 6.14 -38.72 22.70
CA GLN A 604 5.94 -39.60 23.85
C GLN A 604 6.57 -39.05 25.14
N ARG A 605 7.69 -38.32 25.04
CA ARG A 605 8.44 -37.77 26.19
C ARG A 605 8.62 -36.25 26.15
N SER A 606 8.63 -35.66 24.96
CA SER A 606 8.78 -34.24 24.75
C SER A 606 7.76 -33.75 23.73
N THR A 607 7.45 -32.46 23.79
CA THR A 607 6.57 -31.78 22.85
C THR A 607 7.35 -30.67 22.17
N ASP A 608 7.41 -30.71 20.84
CA ASP A 608 8.04 -29.69 20.02
C ASP A 608 7.01 -28.65 19.62
N SER A 609 7.33 -27.37 19.83
CA SER A 609 6.46 -26.25 19.52
C SER A 609 7.15 -25.25 18.62
N GLN A 610 6.42 -24.77 17.61
CA GLN A 610 6.85 -23.75 16.68
C GLN A 610 5.86 -22.60 16.70
N LEU A 611 6.30 -21.42 17.13
CA LEU A 611 5.52 -20.19 17.13
C LEU A 611 5.93 -19.33 15.93
N LEU A 612 4.98 -19.06 15.05
CA LEU A 612 5.12 -18.20 13.88
C LEU A 612 4.34 -16.91 14.14
N LEU A 613 5.02 -15.77 14.10
CA LEU A 613 4.42 -14.45 14.29
C LEU A 613 4.58 -13.64 13.00
N LYS A 614 3.50 -12.98 12.58
CA LYS A 614 3.54 -11.87 11.65
C LYS A 614 3.16 -10.61 12.42
N LEU A 615 4.06 -9.64 12.47
CA LEU A 615 3.86 -8.38 13.17
C LEU A 615 4.31 -7.21 12.32
N ARG A 616 3.81 -6.02 12.65
CA ARG A 616 4.21 -4.74 12.06
C ARG A 616 4.57 -3.76 13.16
N SER A 617 5.64 -3.02 12.96
CA SER A 617 6.10 -1.98 13.89
C SER A 617 6.38 -0.68 13.16
N SER A 618 6.08 0.45 13.77
CA SER A 618 6.45 1.77 13.22
C SER A 618 7.84 2.23 13.68
N ARG A 619 8.38 1.64 14.74
CA ARG A 619 9.70 1.94 15.28
C ARG A 619 10.45 0.69 15.75
N GLY A 620 11.76 0.81 15.92
CA GLY A 620 12.55 -0.26 16.54
C GLY A 620 12.28 -0.32 18.04
N LEU A 621 12.11 -1.52 18.59
CA LEU A 621 11.89 -1.74 20.03
C LEU A 621 12.24 -3.18 20.45
N GLN A 622 12.37 -3.42 21.76
CA GLN A 622 12.53 -4.75 22.31
C GLN A 622 11.15 -5.29 22.75
N HIS A 623 10.77 -6.44 22.22
CA HIS A 623 9.49 -7.08 22.54
C HIS A 623 9.71 -8.39 23.29
N LYS A 624 9.12 -8.52 24.48
CA LYS A 624 9.30 -9.71 25.34
C LYS A 624 8.16 -10.69 25.13
N ILE A 625 8.49 -11.94 24.83
CA ILE A 625 7.56 -13.08 24.80
C ILE A 625 7.85 -13.97 25.99
N LYS A 626 6.81 -14.40 26.71
CA LYS A 626 6.95 -15.36 27.81
C LYS A 626 6.60 -16.76 27.31
N LEU A 627 7.59 -17.63 27.31
CA LEU A 627 7.47 -19.05 27.02
C LEU A 627 6.85 -19.79 28.22
N PRO A 628 6.24 -20.97 27.98
CA PRO A 628 5.71 -21.81 29.05
C PRO A 628 6.80 -22.26 30.03
N GLU A 629 6.39 -22.72 31.20
CA GLU A 629 7.32 -23.30 32.18
C GLU A 629 8.06 -24.52 31.59
N ASN A 630 9.34 -24.66 31.95
CA ASN A 630 10.24 -25.72 31.48
C ASN A 630 10.40 -25.82 29.95
N ALA A 631 10.05 -24.76 29.21
CA ALA A 631 10.37 -24.65 27.79
C ALA A 631 11.85 -24.33 27.58
N GLN A 632 12.47 -25.02 26.64
CA GLN A 632 13.82 -24.78 26.18
C GLN A 632 13.79 -24.22 24.76
N LEU A 633 14.21 -22.96 24.60
CA LEU A 633 14.35 -22.31 23.31
C LEU A 633 15.44 -23.00 22.46
N GLN A 634 15.06 -23.47 21.27
CA GLN A 634 15.95 -24.15 20.34
C GLN A 634 16.51 -23.18 19.30
N THR A 635 15.62 -22.44 18.61
CA THR A 635 16.03 -21.51 17.55
C THR A 635 15.09 -20.31 17.46
N VAL A 636 15.65 -19.14 17.16
CA VAL A 636 14.87 -17.96 16.77
C VAL A 636 15.28 -17.53 15.36
N LYS A 637 14.31 -17.35 14.47
CA LYS A 637 14.53 -16.76 13.15
C LYS A 637 13.70 -15.49 13.00
N ILE A 638 14.33 -14.44 12.48
CA ILE A 638 13.66 -13.19 12.11
C ILE A 638 13.83 -13.01 10.60
N ASN A 639 12.72 -12.88 9.88
CA ASN A 639 12.67 -12.78 8.42
C ASN A 639 13.48 -13.92 7.73
N GLY A 640 13.33 -15.15 8.22
CA GLY A 640 14.01 -16.35 7.72
C GLY A 640 15.47 -16.50 8.15
N LYS A 641 16.08 -15.49 8.77
CA LYS A 641 17.48 -15.53 9.22
C LYS A 641 17.58 -15.92 10.69
N SER A 642 18.41 -16.91 11.01
CA SER A 642 18.69 -17.31 12.39
C SER A 642 19.35 -16.18 13.18
N LYS A 643 18.89 -15.93 14.40
CA LYS A 643 19.43 -14.92 15.31
C LYS A 643 19.84 -15.60 16.63
N PRO A 644 21.02 -15.28 17.18
CA PRO A 644 21.51 -15.88 18.43
C PRO A 644 20.84 -15.21 19.65
N ILE A 645 19.52 -15.34 19.75
CA ILE A 645 18.73 -14.81 20.87
C ILE A 645 18.66 -15.90 21.94
N ARG A 646 18.99 -15.53 23.18
CA ARG A 646 18.95 -16.44 24.32
C ARG A 646 17.65 -16.25 25.11
N GLN A 647 17.22 -17.31 25.75
CA GLN A 647 16.13 -17.30 26.72
C GLN A 647 16.67 -16.89 28.10
N GLU A 648 15.97 -15.98 28.77
CA GLU A 648 16.26 -15.51 30.12
C GLU A 648 15.11 -15.94 31.05
N GLY A 649 15.31 -17.00 31.82
CA GLY A 649 14.22 -17.63 32.59
C GLY A 649 13.13 -18.14 31.65
N GLN A 650 11.94 -17.54 31.70
CA GLN A 650 10.82 -17.83 30.78
C GLN A 650 10.71 -16.82 29.63
N PHE A 651 11.52 -15.76 29.61
CA PHE A 651 11.36 -14.67 28.66
C PHE A 651 12.32 -14.79 27.48
N VAL A 652 11.83 -14.41 26.30
CA VAL A 652 12.62 -14.25 25.08
C VAL A 652 12.42 -12.84 24.57
N THR A 653 13.50 -12.04 24.58
CA THR A 653 13.48 -10.65 24.14
C THR A 653 13.83 -10.56 22.65
N LEU A 654 12.87 -10.16 21.84
CA LEU A 654 12.98 -10.04 20.39
C LEU A 654 13.33 -8.60 19.98
N PRO A 655 14.39 -8.38 19.19
CA PRO A 655 14.67 -7.07 18.59
C PRO A 655 13.76 -6.86 17.38
N ILE A 656 12.80 -5.95 17.53
CA ILE A 656 11.84 -5.55 16.49
C ILE A 656 12.40 -4.32 15.76
N VAL A 657 12.27 -4.29 14.43
CA VAL A 657 12.65 -3.16 13.58
C VAL A 657 11.41 -2.58 12.89
N PRO A 658 11.43 -1.31 12.44
CA PRO A 658 10.31 -0.72 11.70
C PRO A 658 9.97 -1.53 10.43
N GLY A 659 8.69 -1.69 10.15
CA GLY A 659 8.13 -2.45 9.01
C GLY A 659 7.43 -3.74 9.41
N GLU A 660 7.08 -4.56 8.42
CA GLU A 660 6.54 -5.90 8.63
C GLU A 660 7.67 -6.91 8.90
N GLN A 661 7.46 -7.79 9.88
CA GLN A 661 8.41 -8.85 10.21
C GLN A 661 7.70 -10.19 10.42
N LYS A 662 8.40 -11.26 10.02
CA LYS A 662 8.03 -12.63 10.31
C LYS A 662 9.02 -13.20 11.32
N ILE A 663 8.54 -13.67 12.46
CA ILE A 663 9.36 -14.24 13.53
C ILE A 663 8.96 -15.69 13.74
N GLU A 664 9.94 -16.57 13.81
CA GLU A 664 9.77 -17.99 14.11
C GLU A 664 10.56 -18.32 15.37
N LEU A 665 9.88 -18.85 16.40
CA LEU A 665 10.50 -19.40 17.59
C LEU A 665 10.22 -20.89 17.62
N ARG A 666 11.27 -21.71 17.80
CA ARG A 666 11.14 -23.13 18.09
C ARG A 666 11.58 -23.38 19.51
N PHE A 667 10.74 -24.04 20.28
CA PHE A 667 11.03 -24.41 21.65
C PHE A 667 10.48 -25.81 21.93
N GLN A 668 11.13 -26.51 22.84
CA GLN A 668 10.77 -27.86 23.24
C GLN A 668 10.44 -27.87 24.73
N GLN A 669 9.45 -28.67 25.10
CA GLN A 669 9.14 -28.95 26.50
C GLN A 669 9.30 -30.44 26.77
N ALA A 670 9.81 -30.79 27.95
CA ALA A 670 9.89 -32.18 28.42
C ALA A 670 8.53 -32.70 28.92
N ILE A 671 7.47 -32.46 28.13
CA ILE A 671 6.09 -32.90 28.41
C ILE A 671 5.73 -33.92 27.32
N GLY A 672 5.44 -35.15 27.74
CA GLY A 672 4.94 -36.21 26.86
C GLY A 672 3.41 -36.22 26.76
N MET A 673 2.89 -36.90 25.74
CA MET A 673 1.45 -37.14 25.65
C MET A 673 0.92 -37.99 26.81
N SER A 674 -0.22 -37.56 27.35
CA SER A 674 -1.00 -38.29 28.35
C SER A 674 -2.42 -38.58 27.84
N GLN A 675 -3.30 -39.16 28.68
CA GLN A 675 -4.73 -39.32 28.33
C GLN A 675 -5.41 -37.98 28.03
N TYR A 676 -4.94 -36.90 28.64
CA TYR A 676 -5.36 -35.53 28.37
C TYR A 676 -4.15 -34.70 27.93
N PHE A 677 -4.30 -33.97 26.83
CA PHE A 677 -3.25 -33.11 26.30
C PHE A 677 -3.75 -31.69 26.16
N TYR A 678 -2.99 -30.74 26.70
CA TYR A 678 -3.24 -29.31 26.58
C TYR A 678 -2.12 -28.68 25.78
N THR A 679 -2.47 -27.76 24.88
CA THR A 679 -1.48 -27.01 24.14
C THR A 679 -0.78 -26.02 25.07
N PRO A 680 0.53 -25.80 24.89
CA PRO A 680 1.27 -24.87 25.74
C PRO A 680 0.78 -23.43 25.59
N SER A 681 0.71 -22.71 26.72
CA SER A 681 0.34 -21.30 26.75
C SER A 681 1.57 -20.41 26.53
N VAL A 682 1.55 -19.59 25.48
CA VAL A 682 2.59 -18.59 25.23
C VAL A 682 1.97 -17.20 25.40
N GLU A 683 2.55 -16.35 26.26
CA GLU A 683 2.10 -14.97 26.39
C GLU A 683 2.92 -14.09 25.43
N LEU A 684 2.23 -13.50 24.45
CA LEU A 684 2.83 -12.66 23.42
C LEU A 684 3.10 -11.22 23.88
N GLY A 685 2.79 -10.87 25.13
CA GLY A 685 2.97 -9.52 25.68
C GLY A 685 1.99 -8.45 25.16
N ILE A 686 1.42 -8.62 23.97
CA ILE A 686 0.30 -7.84 23.43
C ILE A 686 -0.72 -8.78 22.76
N ASP A 687 -1.93 -8.29 22.56
CA ASP A 687 -2.99 -9.06 21.90
C ASP A 687 -2.65 -9.38 20.44
N SER A 688 -2.91 -10.62 20.04
CA SER A 688 -2.80 -11.08 18.65
C SER A 688 -4.15 -10.97 17.97
N VAL A 689 -4.16 -10.36 16.78
CA VAL A 689 -5.38 -10.10 16.02
C VAL A 689 -5.96 -11.40 15.45
N ASN A 690 -5.10 -12.28 14.95
CA ASN A 690 -5.47 -13.58 14.39
C ASN A 690 -4.65 -14.68 15.04
N THR A 691 -5.29 -15.55 15.81
CA THR A 691 -4.62 -16.64 16.52
C THR A 691 -5.02 -17.99 15.93
N HIS A 692 -4.04 -18.76 15.47
CA HIS A 692 -4.22 -20.12 14.97
C HIS A 692 -3.38 -21.10 15.79
N ILE A 693 -3.99 -22.19 16.25
CA ILE A 693 -3.30 -23.26 16.96
C ILE A 693 -3.49 -24.54 16.16
N GLU A 694 -2.38 -25.13 15.73
CA GLU A 694 -2.35 -26.38 14.98
C GLU A 694 -1.70 -27.45 15.84
N VAL A 695 -2.40 -28.57 16.04
CA VAL A 695 -1.86 -29.72 16.80
C VAL A 695 -1.67 -30.89 15.85
N LYS A 696 -0.42 -31.29 15.63
CA LYS A 696 -0.04 -32.42 14.77
C LYS A 696 -0.09 -33.71 15.58
N MET A 697 -1.29 -34.25 15.74
CA MET A 697 -1.50 -35.50 16.50
C MET A 697 -0.87 -36.70 15.79
N PRO A 698 -0.20 -37.62 16.52
CA PRO A 698 0.35 -38.84 15.94
C PRO A 698 -0.74 -39.84 15.56
N LYS A 699 -0.47 -40.68 14.55
CA LYS A 699 -1.44 -41.60 13.95
C LYS A 699 -1.89 -42.74 14.88
N GLU A 700 -1.10 -43.08 15.89
CA GLU A 700 -1.32 -44.22 16.80
C GLU A 700 -2.27 -43.87 17.98
N ARG A 701 -2.90 -42.70 17.97
CA ARG A 701 -3.79 -42.24 19.03
C ARG A 701 -5.18 -41.95 18.48
N TRP A 702 -6.19 -42.44 19.19
CA TRP A 702 -7.58 -42.10 18.91
C TRP A 702 -7.96 -40.82 19.64
N ILE A 703 -8.50 -39.86 18.89
CA ILE A 703 -9.01 -38.61 19.43
C ILE A 703 -10.49 -38.81 19.72
N LEU A 704 -10.84 -38.88 21.01
CA LEU A 704 -12.23 -39.07 21.44
C LEU A 704 -12.95 -37.73 21.65
N PHE A 705 -12.27 -36.76 22.26
CA PHE A 705 -12.83 -35.44 22.57
C PHE A 705 -11.81 -34.34 22.29
N THR A 706 -12.32 -33.17 21.92
CA THR A 706 -11.57 -31.94 21.69
C THR A 706 -12.29 -30.80 22.39
N GLY A 707 -11.54 -29.81 22.88
CA GLY A 707 -12.11 -28.68 23.61
C GLY A 707 -11.25 -27.42 23.49
N GLY A 708 -11.87 -26.26 23.67
CA GLY A 708 -11.23 -24.94 23.58
C GLY A 708 -12.26 -23.81 23.52
N LYS A 709 -11.85 -22.58 23.85
CA LYS A 709 -12.74 -21.39 23.84
C LYS A 709 -13.02 -20.82 22.45
N ALA A 710 -12.29 -21.26 21.43
CA ALA A 710 -12.39 -20.79 20.05
C ALA A 710 -13.05 -21.84 19.13
N ILE A 711 -13.17 -21.54 17.84
CA ILE A 711 -13.54 -22.50 16.80
C ILE A 711 -12.46 -23.59 16.74
N GLY A 712 -12.80 -24.82 17.16
CA GLY A 712 -11.86 -25.93 17.33
C GLY A 712 -12.16 -27.14 16.45
N PRO A 713 -11.27 -28.15 16.44
CA PRO A 713 -11.49 -29.40 15.72
C PRO A 713 -12.74 -30.13 16.27
N ALA A 714 -13.40 -30.90 15.40
CA ALA A 714 -14.61 -31.63 15.74
C ALA A 714 -14.43 -33.14 15.53
N VAL A 715 -14.84 -33.95 16.51
CA VAL A 715 -14.79 -35.42 16.42
C VAL A 715 -16.12 -35.94 15.86
N MET A 716 -16.16 -36.24 14.55
CA MET A 716 -17.42 -36.50 13.81
C MET A 716 -18.15 -37.79 14.17
N ILE A 717 -17.50 -38.73 14.88
CA ILE A 717 -18.06 -40.06 15.19
C ILE A 717 -19.28 -40.00 16.11
N TRP A 718 -19.28 -39.07 17.09
CA TRP A 718 -20.33 -38.98 18.09
C TRP A 718 -21.70 -38.66 17.50
N GLY A 719 -21.75 -37.80 16.46
CA GLY A 719 -23.00 -37.50 15.77
C GLY A 719 -23.55 -38.69 14.99
N ILE A 720 -22.69 -39.56 14.45
CA ILE A 720 -23.12 -40.81 13.80
C ILE A 720 -23.66 -41.79 14.86
N LEU A 721 -22.93 -41.96 15.96
CA LEU A 721 -23.26 -42.92 17.02
C LEU A 721 -24.63 -42.62 17.65
N ILE A 722 -24.94 -41.35 17.94
CA ILE A 722 -26.25 -40.94 18.47
C ILE A 722 -27.39 -41.30 17.51
N VAL A 723 -27.21 -41.06 16.20
CA VAL A 723 -28.23 -41.43 15.21
C VAL A 723 -28.37 -42.94 15.07
N ILE A 724 -27.27 -43.70 15.15
CA ILE A 724 -27.30 -45.17 15.18
C ILE A 724 -28.07 -45.66 16.41
N ILE A 725 -27.87 -45.06 17.59
CA ILE A 725 -28.63 -45.41 18.80
C ILE A 725 -30.13 -45.20 18.55
N LEU A 726 -30.52 -44.03 18.05
CA LEU A 726 -31.92 -43.71 17.76
C LEU A 726 -32.53 -44.69 16.73
N ALA A 727 -31.80 -44.98 15.64
CA ALA A 727 -32.24 -45.92 14.62
C ALA A 727 -32.35 -47.37 15.16
N SER A 728 -31.42 -47.79 16.02
CA SER A 728 -31.41 -49.12 16.63
C SER A 728 -32.56 -49.33 17.61
N VAL A 729 -32.92 -48.27 18.36
CA VAL A 729 -34.12 -48.27 19.20
C VAL A 729 -35.37 -48.44 18.33
N GLY A 730 -35.47 -47.70 17.22
CA GLY A 730 -36.59 -47.81 16.27
C GLY A 730 -36.69 -49.19 15.60
N LEU A 731 -35.58 -49.72 15.08
CA LEU A 731 -35.54 -51.03 14.42
C LEU A 731 -35.79 -52.19 15.39
N GLY A 732 -35.33 -52.08 16.64
CA GLY A 732 -35.53 -53.11 17.66
C GLY A 732 -36.98 -53.26 18.13
N GLN A 733 -37.86 -52.30 17.84
CA GLN A 733 -39.31 -52.40 18.10
C GLN A 733 -40.04 -53.17 17.00
N ILE A 734 -39.39 -53.46 15.87
CA ILE A 734 -40.01 -54.16 14.75
C ILE A 734 -39.91 -55.67 14.96
N SER A 735 -41.05 -56.32 15.18
CA SER A 735 -41.14 -57.77 15.44
C SER A 735 -40.86 -58.65 14.21
N LEU A 736 -40.52 -58.07 13.06
CA LEU A 736 -40.24 -58.80 11.82
C LEU A 736 -38.89 -59.53 11.88
N THR A 737 -37.94 -59.03 12.67
CA THR A 737 -36.62 -59.64 12.82
C THR A 737 -36.41 -60.09 14.27
N PRO A 738 -35.65 -61.17 14.54
CA PRO A 738 -35.32 -61.59 15.90
C PRO A 738 -34.31 -60.67 16.62
N LEU A 739 -33.89 -59.58 15.97
CA LEU A 739 -32.84 -58.69 16.44
C LEU A 739 -33.39 -57.65 17.43
N LYS A 740 -32.90 -57.70 18.66
CA LYS A 740 -33.19 -56.70 19.70
C LYS A 740 -32.36 -55.43 19.49
N THR A 741 -32.72 -54.34 20.18
CA THR A 741 -32.05 -53.03 20.09
C THR A 741 -30.53 -53.09 20.22
N HIS A 742 -29.98 -53.94 21.11
CA HIS A 742 -28.52 -54.07 21.28
C HIS A 742 -27.83 -54.77 20.10
N HIS A 743 -28.50 -55.72 19.43
CA HIS A 743 -27.97 -56.35 18.22
C HIS A 743 -27.89 -55.34 17.07
N TRP A 744 -28.94 -54.53 16.89
CA TRP A 744 -28.96 -53.44 15.91
C TRP A 744 -27.90 -52.38 16.20
N LEU A 745 -27.66 -52.07 17.48
CA LEU A 745 -26.64 -51.11 17.89
C LEU A 745 -25.23 -51.62 17.56
N LEU A 746 -24.90 -52.87 17.91
CA LEU A 746 -23.61 -53.48 17.59
C LEU A 746 -23.37 -53.52 16.07
N LEU A 747 -24.37 -53.96 15.31
CA LEU A 747 -24.32 -53.97 13.85
C LEU A 747 -24.11 -52.56 13.29
N GLY A 748 -24.84 -51.57 13.81
CA GLY A 748 -24.74 -50.17 13.39
C GLY A 748 -23.38 -49.56 13.66
N VAL A 749 -22.78 -49.83 14.82
CA VAL A 749 -21.42 -49.36 15.17
C VAL A 749 -20.38 -49.92 14.20
N VAL A 750 -20.47 -51.19 13.82
CA VAL A 750 -19.56 -51.78 12.82
C VAL A 750 -19.78 -51.18 11.43
N LEU A 751 -21.04 -50.97 11.05
CA LEU A 751 -21.42 -50.36 9.76
C LEU A 751 -21.17 -48.85 9.68
N SER A 752 -20.77 -48.18 10.77
CA SER A 752 -20.57 -46.73 10.80
C SER A 752 -19.42 -46.26 9.88
N GLN A 753 -18.57 -47.19 9.44
CA GLN A 753 -17.47 -46.94 8.50
C GLN A 753 -17.93 -46.93 7.03
N VAL A 754 -19.17 -47.35 6.75
CA VAL A 754 -19.73 -47.53 5.41
C VAL A 754 -20.73 -46.42 5.09
N HIS A 755 -20.94 -46.13 3.80
CA HIS A 755 -21.97 -45.18 3.36
C HIS A 755 -23.38 -45.56 3.85
N VAL A 756 -24.19 -44.55 4.18
CA VAL A 756 -25.56 -44.72 4.72
C VAL A 756 -26.45 -45.55 3.81
N THR A 757 -26.31 -45.45 2.49
CA THR A 757 -27.07 -46.25 1.52
C THR A 757 -26.80 -47.74 1.66
N LEU A 758 -25.54 -48.15 1.82
CA LEU A 758 -25.17 -49.54 2.06
C LEU A 758 -25.64 -50.03 3.43
N MET A 759 -25.57 -49.18 4.46
CA MET A 759 -26.13 -49.50 5.78
C MET A 759 -27.63 -49.79 5.67
N LEU A 760 -28.39 -48.99 4.91
CA LEU A 760 -29.82 -49.23 4.65
C LEU A 760 -30.06 -50.50 3.84
N CYS A 761 -29.20 -50.85 2.88
CA CYS A 761 -29.29 -52.14 2.16
C CYS A 761 -29.14 -53.33 3.11
N VAL A 762 -28.20 -53.28 4.07
CA VAL A 762 -28.03 -54.34 5.08
C VAL A 762 -29.27 -54.44 5.97
N VAL A 763 -29.81 -53.31 6.43
CA VAL A 763 -31.07 -53.30 7.19
C VAL A 763 -32.21 -53.90 6.37
N ALA A 764 -32.36 -53.50 5.11
CA ALA A 764 -33.39 -54.02 4.20
C ALA A 764 -33.23 -55.54 3.96
N TRP A 765 -31.99 -56.03 3.86
CA TRP A 765 -31.70 -57.46 3.73
C TRP A 765 -32.17 -58.25 4.96
N PHE A 766 -31.84 -57.79 6.17
CA PHE A 766 -32.32 -58.43 7.40
C PHE A 766 -33.84 -58.38 7.53
N MET A 767 -34.47 -57.28 7.11
CA MET A 767 -35.92 -57.15 7.07
C MET A 767 -36.55 -58.12 6.05
N ALA A 768 -35.93 -58.32 4.89
CA ALA A 768 -36.37 -59.28 3.88
C ALA A 768 -36.19 -60.73 4.37
N LEU A 769 -35.11 -61.03 5.09
CA LEU A 769 -34.89 -62.34 5.71
C LEU A 769 -35.89 -62.63 6.82
N GLY A 770 -36.25 -61.64 7.64
CA GLY A 770 -37.31 -61.81 8.65
C GLY A 770 -38.71 -61.94 8.04
N TRP A 771 -38.89 -61.48 6.80
CA TRP A 771 -40.12 -61.65 6.05
C TRP A 771 -40.24 -63.02 5.37
N ARG A 772 -39.11 -63.65 5.01
CA ARG A 772 -39.05 -65.04 4.53
C ARG A 772 -39.26 -66.02 5.67
#